data_AF-A0ABD2RBR5-F1
#
_entry.id   AF-A0ABD2RBR5-F1
#
_cell.length_a   1.000
_cell.length_b   1.000
_cell.length_c   1.000
_cell.angle_alpha   90.00
_cell.angle_beta   90.00
_cell.angle_gamma   90.00
#
_symmetry.space_group_name_H-M   'P 1'
#
loop_
_entity.id
_entity.type
_entity.pdbx_description
1 polymer ?
#
loop_
_entity_poly.entity_id
_entity_poly.type
_entity_poly.pdbx_seq_one_letter_code
_entity_poly.pdbx_strand_id
1 'polypeptide(L)'
;MQVKEELEKRGCQIRTGCEVKSVSTNEEGCTITCNNGANEIFDGCIMATHAPDTLDMLGKEATFDETRILGAFQYVHSDTFLHRDKTFLPRDPAAWSACNFLGTINNRGCATYWLNIIQNLGDSKISYLVTLDPPHTPEHTLLKWRTSHPVPSVAASKASCELHQIQGKRGLWFFGVYQGYGFHANGLKTGMVIADGMLRRSCSIRDNPKYMVPTWPETGARLIVTRFFKSFIQTGCIILLEDGGTIFTFQGTEKRCSLKVSLRVHNTQFYWKVATRADIGIADAFIHGDISFVNKNEGLLNLFMIYVANRDLNASAKRGWWTPLLDLSSAKYFIGHVSNRNTLTQARRNISRHYDLSNELFSLFLDETMTYSCAIFKSEDEDLKDAQLRKISVLIKKANISKKHHILEIGFGWGSFAVEVVKQTGCKYTGITLSEQQLQYAQSEVEQAGLQDRITLLLCDYRQMPNKDKYDRIISIGMIEHVGHDYIEEFFTCCESALAEDGLLVLQFISIPDERYDSHRQSTDFMREYIFPGGCLPALSRIISGMAAASRLCVVHVEEIGIHYYQTLRCWRNNFLKNKRQIRALGFDDKFIRTWEYYFDYCAAGFKTHTVGDYQIVFSRPGNVATFGDPYNVTVSTAH
;
A
#
# COMPACT_ATOMS: atom_id res chain seq x y z
N MET A 1 10.55 41.19 7.02
CA MET A 1 9.74 42.11 6.19
C MET A 1 8.65 41.38 5.44
N GLN A 2 8.96 40.37 4.62
CA GLN A 2 7.97 39.68 3.77
C GLN A 2 6.73 39.11 4.51
N VAL A 3 6.88 38.50 5.69
CA VAL A 3 5.73 37.91 6.42
C VAL A 3 4.77 38.97 6.95
N LYS A 4 5.30 40.10 7.46
CA LYS A 4 4.49 41.20 8.00
C LYS A 4 3.61 41.79 6.90
N GLU A 5 4.24 42.13 5.77
CA GLU A 5 3.56 42.70 4.60
C GLU A 5 2.48 41.76 4.06
N GLU A 6 2.74 40.46 4.03
CA GLU A 6 1.77 39.46 3.57
C GLU A 6 0.56 39.35 4.50
N LEU A 7 0.78 39.37 5.82
CA LEU A 7 -0.31 39.34 6.80
C LEU A 7 -1.15 40.63 6.73
N GLU A 8 -0.50 41.79 6.61
CA GLU A 8 -1.20 43.08 6.47
C GLU A 8 -2.02 43.13 5.16
N LYS A 9 -1.50 42.60 4.05
CA LYS A 9 -2.27 42.44 2.79
C LYS A 9 -3.50 41.57 2.94
N ARG A 10 -3.47 40.59 3.84
CA ARG A 10 -4.61 39.71 4.17
C ARG A 10 -5.55 40.33 5.20
N GLY A 11 -5.33 41.59 5.58
CA GLY A 11 -6.18 42.34 6.52
C GLY A 11 -5.82 42.14 7.99
N CYS A 12 -4.69 41.50 8.33
CA CYS A 12 -4.25 41.38 9.71
C CYS A 12 -3.70 42.73 10.22
N GLN A 13 -4.13 43.14 11.42
CA GLN A 13 -3.58 44.31 12.10
C GLN A 13 -2.41 43.87 13.00
N ILE A 14 -1.22 44.45 12.79
CA ILE A 14 -0.03 44.13 13.58
C ILE A 14 0.35 45.34 14.43
N ARG A 15 0.26 45.19 15.75
CA ARG A 15 0.60 46.23 16.73
C ARG A 15 1.82 45.81 17.52
N THR A 16 2.86 46.64 17.50
CA THR A 16 4.10 46.45 18.26
C THR A 16 4.20 47.48 19.38
N GLY A 17 4.90 47.15 20.47
CA GLY A 17 5.03 48.07 21.61
C GLY A 17 3.75 48.23 22.45
N CYS A 18 2.77 47.32 22.28
CA CYS A 18 1.57 47.24 23.09
C CYS A 18 1.80 46.18 24.17
N GLU A 19 2.20 46.59 25.37
CA GLU A 19 2.45 45.66 26.47
C GLU A 19 1.11 45.24 27.10
N VAL A 20 0.81 43.94 27.02
CA VAL A 20 -0.41 43.35 27.59
C VAL A 20 -0.20 43.10 29.08
N LYS A 21 -1.12 43.60 29.89
CA LYS A 21 -1.12 43.48 31.35
C LYS A 21 -1.91 42.27 31.82
N SER A 22 -3.11 42.08 31.27
CA SER A 22 -3.99 40.99 31.67
C SER A 22 -4.91 40.56 30.54
N VAL A 23 -5.31 39.29 30.59
CA VAL A 23 -6.25 38.66 29.66
C VAL A 23 -7.36 38.01 30.47
N SER A 24 -8.60 38.40 30.20
CA SER A 24 -9.80 37.89 30.88
C SER A 24 -10.82 37.38 29.88
N THR A 25 -11.71 36.48 30.31
CA THR A 25 -12.75 35.90 29.44
C THR A 25 -14.11 36.02 30.08
N ASN A 26 -15.08 36.48 29.29
CA ASN A 26 -16.48 36.63 29.69
C ASN A 26 -17.41 36.13 28.57
N GLU A 27 -18.72 36.31 28.73
CA GLU A 27 -19.72 35.89 27.73
C GLU A 27 -19.60 36.66 26.39
N GLU A 28 -18.99 37.84 26.40
CA GLU A 28 -18.78 38.70 25.22
C GLU A 28 -17.48 38.38 24.46
N GLY A 29 -16.60 37.53 25.03
CA GLY A 29 -15.35 37.11 24.42
C GLY A 29 -14.14 37.26 25.35
N CYS A 30 -12.99 37.56 24.76
CA CYS A 30 -11.71 37.73 25.45
C CYS A 30 -11.36 39.22 25.53
N THR A 31 -11.26 39.75 26.75
CA THR A 31 -10.83 41.13 27.01
C THR A 31 -9.33 41.17 27.27
N ILE A 32 -8.61 41.96 26.48
CA ILE A 32 -7.18 42.21 26.62
C ILE A 32 -6.98 43.63 27.19
N THR A 33 -6.31 43.72 28.34
CA THR A 33 -5.96 45.00 28.98
C THR A 33 -4.49 45.29 28.75
N CYS A 34 -4.18 46.42 28.13
CA CYS A 34 -2.81 46.91 27.97
C CYS A 34 -2.33 47.70 29.20
N ASN A 35 -1.02 47.84 29.38
CA ASN A 35 -0.42 48.59 30.50
C ASN A 35 -0.82 50.08 30.56
N ASN A 36 -1.21 50.66 29.42
CA ASN A 36 -1.75 52.02 29.35
C ASN A 36 -3.23 52.13 29.78
N GLY A 37 -3.85 51.03 30.23
CA GLY A 37 -5.24 50.98 30.67
C GLY A 37 -6.27 50.80 29.54
N ALA A 38 -5.84 50.66 28.29
CA ALA A 38 -6.75 50.38 27.17
C ALA A 38 -7.27 48.93 27.25
N ASN A 39 -8.58 48.76 27.06
CA ASN A 39 -9.25 47.47 26.99
C ASN A 39 -9.80 47.23 25.58
N GLU A 40 -9.57 46.04 25.05
CA GLU A 40 -10.06 45.62 23.74
C GLU A 40 -10.65 44.21 23.85
N ILE A 41 -11.76 43.96 23.14
CA ILE A 41 -12.51 42.71 23.19
C ILE A 41 -12.37 42.00 21.85
N PHE A 42 -12.09 40.69 21.91
CA PHE A 42 -11.93 39.81 20.74
C PHE A 42 -12.75 38.53 20.92
N ASP A 43 -13.17 37.89 19.83
CA ASP A 43 -13.90 36.60 19.88
C ASP A 43 -13.06 35.45 20.48
N GLY A 44 -11.74 35.61 20.49
CA GLY A 44 -10.80 34.66 21.07
C GLY A 44 -9.38 35.19 21.09
N CYS A 45 -8.52 34.57 21.90
CA CYS A 45 -7.14 34.99 22.07
C CYS A 45 -6.17 33.81 22.01
N ILE A 46 -5.10 33.96 21.22
CA ILE A 46 -3.95 33.06 21.23
C ILE A 46 -2.85 33.73 22.04
N MET A 47 -2.51 33.15 23.19
CA MET A 47 -1.44 33.63 24.06
C MET A 47 -0.13 32.97 23.66
N ALA A 48 0.70 33.69 22.90
CA ALA A 48 1.98 33.23 22.37
C ALA A 48 3.18 33.59 23.28
N THR A 49 3.11 33.20 24.55
CA THR A 49 4.05 33.61 25.62
C THR A 49 4.62 32.42 26.39
N HIS A 50 5.57 32.63 27.30
CA HIS A 50 5.99 31.56 28.21
C HIS A 50 4.88 31.23 29.20
N ALA A 51 4.84 29.99 29.68
CA ALA A 51 3.75 29.54 30.54
C ALA A 51 3.61 30.35 31.84
N PRO A 52 4.71 30.77 32.53
CA PRO A 52 4.62 31.70 33.66
C PRO A 52 3.99 33.04 33.27
N ASP A 53 4.46 33.68 32.18
CA ASP A 53 3.91 34.96 31.72
C ASP A 53 2.42 34.85 31.36
N THR A 54 2.02 33.71 30.78
CA THR A 54 0.60 33.41 30.51
C THR A 54 -0.19 33.36 31.81
N LEU A 55 0.28 32.66 32.82
CA LEU A 55 -0.39 32.58 34.13
C LEU A 55 -0.44 33.93 34.83
N ASP A 56 0.61 34.74 34.72
CA ASP A 56 0.65 36.09 35.28
C ASP A 56 -0.39 37.01 34.61
N MET A 57 -0.54 36.93 33.27
CA MET A 57 -1.56 37.67 32.53
C MET A 57 -2.99 37.20 32.83
N LEU A 58 -3.20 35.90 33.09
CA LEU A 58 -4.50 35.38 33.51
C LEU A 58 -4.81 35.72 34.97
N GLY A 59 -3.78 35.84 35.81
CA GLY A 59 -3.89 36.16 37.22
C GLY A 59 -4.89 35.25 37.95
N LYS A 60 -5.84 35.86 38.67
CA LYS A 60 -6.86 35.14 39.44
C LYS A 60 -7.92 34.43 38.59
N GLU A 61 -7.98 34.73 37.30
CA GLU A 61 -8.91 34.08 36.37
C GLU A 61 -8.37 32.79 35.77
N ALA A 62 -7.12 32.42 36.08
CA ALA A 62 -6.58 31.13 35.68
C ALA A 62 -7.40 30.00 36.35
N THR A 63 -7.90 29.07 35.53
CA THR A 63 -8.61 27.89 36.01
C THR A 63 -7.65 26.92 36.69
N PHE A 64 -8.19 25.99 37.49
CA PHE A 64 -7.38 24.96 38.14
C PHE A 64 -6.52 24.17 37.15
N ASP A 65 -7.09 23.75 36.02
CA ASP A 65 -6.35 22.98 35.00
C ASP A 65 -5.31 23.83 34.28
N GLU A 66 -5.60 25.10 33.98
CA GLU A 66 -4.61 26.02 33.40
C GLU A 66 -3.44 26.24 34.36
N THR A 67 -3.69 26.53 35.64
CA THR A 67 -2.63 26.69 36.66
C THR A 67 -1.79 25.42 36.80
N ARG A 68 -2.44 24.26 36.87
CA ARG A 68 -1.78 22.96 37.03
C ARG A 68 -0.93 22.58 35.82
N ILE A 69 -1.46 22.75 34.61
CA ILE A 69 -0.78 22.36 33.36
C ILE A 69 0.30 23.39 33.01
N LEU A 70 -0.04 24.68 32.94
CA LEU A 70 0.92 25.72 32.56
C LEU A 70 1.98 25.93 33.66
N GLY A 71 1.61 25.78 34.94
CA GLY A 71 2.53 25.92 36.07
C GLY A 71 3.58 24.81 36.16
N ALA A 72 3.41 23.72 35.41
CA ALA A 72 4.40 22.64 35.34
C ALA A 72 5.63 23.00 34.48
N PHE A 73 5.53 24.05 33.65
CA PHE A 73 6.61 24.47 32.75
C PHE A 73 7.49 25.53 33.42
N GLN A 74 8.72 25.14 33.73
CA GLN A 74 9.74 26.03 34.28
C GLN A 74 10.69 26.51 33.18
N TYR A 75 11.29 27.68 33.39
CA TYR A 75 12.22 28.30 32.45
C TYR A 75 13.50 28.73 33.16
N VAL A 76 14.62 28.61 32.47
CA VAL A 76 15.91 29.22 32.88
C VAL A 76 16.24 30.33 31.93
N HIS A 77 16.90 31.39 32.43
CA HIS A 77 17.41 32.45 31.58
C HIS A 77 18.90 32.32 31.38
N SER A 78 19.35 32.41 30.15
CA SER A 78 20.77 32.40 29.76
C SER A 78 21.14 33.71 29.07
N ASP A 79 22.33 34.20 29.39
CA ASP A 79 22.96 35.28 28.65
C ASP A 79 23.55 34.69 27.37
N THR A 80 23.17 35.25 26.22
CA THR A 80 23.62 34.78 24.91
C THR A 80 24.40 35.87 24.21
N PHE A 81 25.51 35.48 23.62
CA PHE A 81 26.44 36.38 22.93
C PHE A 81 26.60 35.94 21.50
N LEU A 82 26.34 36.84 20.55
CA LEU A 82 26.80 36.72 19.18
C LEU A 82 28.16 37.40 19.09
N HIS A 83 29.20 36.66 18.71
CA HIS A 83 30.58 37.15 18.67
C HIS A 83 31.39 36.45 17.57
N ARG A 84 32.68 36.80 17.48
CA ARG A 84 33.63 36.20 16.52
C ARG A 84 34.83 35.52 17.17
N ASP A 85 34.88 35.52 18.50
CA ASP A 85 35.93 34.90 19.29
C ASP A 85 36.00 33.36 19.17
N LYS A 86 36.99 32.87 18.42
CA LYS A 86 37.23 31.44 18.19
C LYS A 86 37.81 30.72 19.40
N THR A 87 38.22 31.41 20.47
CA THR A 87 38.70 30.75 21.69
C THR A 87 37.61 29.92 22.37
N PHE A 88 36.35 30.19 22.06
CA PHE A 88 35.20 29.41 22.46
C PHE A 88 34.97 28.14 21.62
N LEU A 89 35.76 27.88 20.58
CA LEU A 89 35.73 26.60 19.87
C LEU A 89 36.76 25.62 20.46
N PRO A 90 36.59 24.30 20.25
CA PRO A 90 37.61 23.33 20.64
C PRO A 90 38.99 23.71 20.08
N ARG A 91 40.05 23.43 20.86
CA ARG A 91 41.43 23.75 20.44
C ARG A 91 41.84 23.04 19.14
N ASP A 92 41.33 21.83 18.93
CA ASP A 92 41.52 21.07 17.71
C ASP A 92 40.43 21.44 16.68
N PRO A 93 40.79 22.06 15.54
CA PRO A 93 39.84 22.38 14.47
C PRO A 93 39.14 21.16 13.87
N ALA A 94 39.73 19.96 13.95
CA ALA A 94 39.10 18.74 13.48
C ALA A 94 37.89 18.32 14.34
N ALA A 95 37.80 18.84 15.57
CA ALA A 95 36.68 18.59 16.49
C ALA A 95 35.58 19.66 16.39
N TRP A 96 35.71 20.65 15.51
CA TRP A 96 34.71 21.70 15.37
C TRP A 96 33.41 21.15 14.79
N SER A 97 32.32 21.39 15.51
CA SER A 97 30.96 21.02 15.12
C SER A 97 30.06 22.24 15.02
N ALA A 98 28.85 22.05 14.50
CA ALA A 98 27.80 23.06 14.52
C ALA A 98 27.45 23.50 15.96
N CYS A 99 27.58 22.61 16.94
CA CYS A 99 27.39 22.88 18.36
C CYS A 99 28.56 22.27 19.15
N ASN A 100 29.22 23.08 19.99
CA ASN A 100 30.39 22.68 20.75
C ASN A 100 30.13 22.94 22.24
N PHE A 101 30.12 21.88 23.04
CA PHE A 101 29.94 21.98 24.49
C PHE A 101 31.26 22.32 25.17
N LEU A 102 31.26 23.39 25.97
CA LEU A 102 32.45 23.94 26.62
C LEU A 102 32.57 23.56 28.10
N GLY A 103 31.59 22.81 28.60
CA GLY A 103 31.55 22.33 29.98
C GLY A 103 30.43 22.96 30.79
N THR A 104 30.46 22.71 32.10
CA THR A 104 29.50 23.27 33.06
C THR A 104 30.20 24.31 33.91
N ILE A 105 29.69 25.54 33.92
CA ILE A 105 30.25 26.69 34.64
C ILE A 105 29.14 27.22 35.55
N ASN A 106 29.39 27.35 36.85
CA ASN A 106 28.40 27.78 37.84
C ASN A 106 27.07 26.98 37.77
N ASN A 107 27.16 25.65 37.61
CA ASN A 107 26.03 24.73 37.40
C ASN A 107 25.17 25.03 36.15
N ARG A 108 25.71 25.73 35.16
CA ARG A 108 25.07 25.98 33.86
C ARG A 108 25.92 25.43 32.72
N GLY A 109 25.29 24.75 31.78
CA GLY A 109 25.99 24.27 30.58
C GLY A 109 26.37 25.44 29.68
N CYS A 110 27.63 25.53 29.29
CA CYS A 110 28.12 26.50 28.32
C CYS A 110 28.33 25.80 26.98
N ALA A 111 27.75 26.35 25.92
CA ALA A 111 27.87 25.81 24.57
C ALA A 111 28.02 26.95 23.58
N THR A 112 28.84 26.73 22.54
CA THR A 112 28.97 27.64 21.40
C THR A 112 28.43 27.00 20.13
N TYR A 113 27.61 27.75 19.41
CA TYR A 113 27.04 27.38 18.13
C TYR A 113 27.76 28.10 17.01
N TRP A 114 28.20 27.35 16.00
CA TRP A 114 28.81 27.92 14.81
C TRP A 114 27.75 28.24 13.76
N LEU A 115 27.33 29.50 13.71
CA LEU A 115 26.23 29.95 12.85
C LEU A 115 26.52 29.77 11.37
N ASN A 116 27.79 29.86 10.93
CA ASN A 116 28.13 29.67 9.52
C ASN A 116 27.67 28.29 9.01
N ILE A 117 27.81 27.25 9.84
CA ILE A 117 27.35 25.90 9.50
C ILE A 117 25.82 25.83 9.63
N ILE A 118 25.28 26.29 10.76
CA ILE A 118 23.84 26.14 11.06
C ILE A 118 22.95 26.90 10.08
N GLN A 119 23.37 28.10 9.66
CA GLN A 119 22.62 28.98 8.76
C GLN A 119 23.13 28.93 7.32
N ASN A 120 24.10 28.04 7.03
CA ASN A 120 24.72 27.89 5.72
C ASN A 120 25.19 29.23 5.10
N LEU A 121 25.92 30.03 5.88
CA LEU A 121 26.36 31.39 5.48
C LEU A 121 27.55 31.37 4.48
N GLY A 122 27.87 30.22 3.90
CA GLY A 122 28.99 30.01 2.97
C GLY A 122 30.37 30.02 3.63
N ASP A 123 31.42 29.90 2.80
CA ASP A 123 32.84 29.93 3.18
C ASP A 123 33.32 31.35 3.54
N SER A 124 32.61 32.00 4.46
CA SER A 124 33.08 33.25 5.03
C SER A 124 34.31 32.99 5.90
N LYS A 125 35.41 33.71 5.64
CA LYS A 125 36.61 33.71 6.52
C LYS A 125 36.30 34.18 7.95
N ILE A 126 35.12 34.76 8.16
CA ILE A 126 34.64 35.30 9.43
C ILE A 126 33.71 34.29 10.10
N SER A 127 34.08 33.84 11.29
CA SER A 127 33.27 32.93 12.11
C SER A 127 32.28 33.72 12.94
N TYR A 128 30.99 33.45 12.77
CA TYR A 128 29.92 33.93 13.65
C TYR A 128 29.55 32.85 14.64
N LEU A 129 29.74 33.14 15.92
CA LEU A 129 29.53 32.21 17.02
C LEU A 129 28.45 32.75 17.95
N VAL A 130 27.59 31.86 18.43
CA VAL A 130 26.61 32.15 19.46
C VAL A 130 26.93 31.32 20.68
N THR A 131 27.36 31.97 21.76
CA THR A 131 27.71 31.27 23.01
C THR A 131 26.69 31.57 24.10
N LEU A 132 26.24 30.51 24.77
CA LEU A 132 25.33 30.54 25.91
C LEU A 132 26.13 30.52 27.22
N ASP A 133 25.84 31.46 28.11
CA ASP A 133 26.42 31.60 29.44
C ASP A 133 27.96 31.43 29.48
N PRO A 134 28.72 32.24 28.70
CA PRO A 134 30.18 32.10 28.63
C PRO A 134 30.84 32.44 29.98
N PRO A 135 31.97 31.77 30.34
CA PRO A 135 32.71 32.04 31.58
C PRO A 135 33.25 33.47 31.68
N HIS A 136 33.46 34.12 30.53
CA HIS A 136 33.88 35.51 30.39
C HIS A 136 33.25 36.09 29.12
N THR A 137 33.15 37.41 29.05
CA THR A 137 32.62 38.09 27.85
C THR A 137 33.48 37.76 26.63
N PRO A 138 32.91 37.22 25.54
CA PRO A 138 33.69 36.90 24.35
C PRO A 138 34.27 38.15 23.67
N GLU A 139 35.47 38.03 23.12
CA GLU A 139 36.05 39.09 22.30
C GLU A 139 35.22 39.32 21.01
N HIS A 140 35.25 40.55 20.49
CA HIS A 140 34.48 40.91 19.30
C HIS A 140 32.98 40.56 19.39
N THR A 141 32.38 40.76 20.57
CA THR A 141 30.94 40.63 20.77
C THR A 141 30.19 41.64 19.90
N LEU A 142 29.28 41.14 19.07
CA LEU A 142 28.41 41.92 18.19
C LEU A 142 27.06 42.23 18.85
N LEU A 143 26.52 41.27 19.61
CA LEU A 143 25.24 41.41 20.29
C LEU A 143 25.22 40.57 21.56
N LYS A 144 24.71 41.14 22.66
CA LYS A 144 24.34 40.42 23.87
C LYS A 144 22.83 40.51 24.06
N TRP A 145 22.18 39.38 24.32
CA TRP A 145 20.78 39.36 24.73
C TRP A 145 20.55 38.28 25.78
N ARG A 146 19.40 38.36 26.44
CA ARG A 146 18.96 37.35 27.39
C ARG A 146 17.85 36.53 26.76
N THR A 147 17.95 35.22 26.84
CA THR A 147 16.95 34.29 26.32
C THR A 147 16.50 33.35 27.42
N SER A 148 15.26 32.89 27.35
CA SER A 148 14.71 31.87 28.24
C SER A 148 14.61 30.53 27.52
N HIS A 149 14.88 29.45 28.24
CA HIS A 149 14.76 28.08 27.76
C HIS A 149 13.90 27.27 28.72
N PRO A 150 12.97 26.44 28.22
CA PRO A 150 12.18 25.57 29.08
C PRO A 150 13.07 24.50 29.73
N VAL A 151 12.80 24.18 30.99
CA VAL A 151 13.45 23.10 31.74
C VAL A 151 12.71 21.80 31.49
N PRO A 152 13.36 20.77 30.93
CA PRO A 152 12.75 19.45 30.82
C PRO A 152 12.51 18.86 32.21
N SER A 153 11.27 18.49 32.51
CA SER A 153 10.91 17.82 33.77
C SER A 153 9.81 16.78 33.55
N VAL A 154 9.68 15.82 34.46
CA VAL A 154 8.58 14.83 34.43
C VAL A 154 7.21 15.54 34.50
N ALA A 155 7.12 16.61 35.28
CA ALA A 155 5.91 17.42 35.41
C ALA A 155 5.56 18.12 34.08
N ALA A 156 6.52 18.79 33.45
CA ALA A 156 6.34 19.43 32.14
C ALA A 156 5.96 18.43 31.05
N SER A 157 6.57 17.23 31.06
CA SER A 157 6.24 16.18 30.09
C SER A 157 4.82 15.64 30.28
N LYS A 158 4.35 15.44 31.51
CA LYS A 158 2.95 15.04 31.78
C LYS A 158 1.97 16.14 31.38
N ALA A 159 2.24 17.37 31.79
CA ALA A 159 1.43 18.54 31.44
C ALA A 159 1.31 18.74 29.92
N SER A 160 2.39 18.51 29.17
CA SER A 160 2.37 18.55 27.69
C SER A 160 1.36 17.58 27.07
N CYS A 161 1.16 16.39 27.65
CA CYS A 161 0.19 15.41 27.17
C CYS A 161 -1.26 15.85 27.45
N GLU A 162 -1.44 16.72 28.43
CA GLU A 162 -2.74 17.18 28.92
C GLU A 162 -3.13 18.55 28.36
N LEU A 163 -2.26 19.22 27.59
CA LEU A 163 -2.55 20.54 26.99
C LEU A 163 -3.89 20.60 26.24
N HIS A 164 -4.28 19.51 25.57
CA HIS A 164 -5.56 19.41 24.86
C HIS A 164 -6.78 19.65 25.77
N GLN A 165 -6.64 19.46 27.09
CA GLN A 165 -7.71 19.67 28.07
C GLN A 165 -8.07 21.15 28.22
N ILE A 166 -7.11 22.07 28.01
CA ILE A 166 -7.29 23.50 28.20
C ILE A 166 -7.39 24.30 26.89
N GLN A 167 -6.91 23.75 25.76
CA GLN A 167 -6.92 24.46 24.47
C GLN A 167 -8.35 24.76 23.97
N GLY A 168 -8.65 26.03 23.77
CA GLY A 168 -9.89 26.52 23.16
C GLY A 168 -11.15 26.40 24.02
N LYS A 169 -11.05 25.95 25.28
CA LYS A 169 -12.21 25.67 26.14
C LYS A 169 -13.07 26.90 26.45
N ARG A 170 -12.43 28.06 26.58
CA ARG A 170 -13.09 29.34 26.89
C ARG A 170 -12.68 30.47 25.95
N GLY A 171 -12.40 30.12 24.69
CA GLY A 171 -11.91 31.10 23.69
C GLY A 171 -10.44 31.52 23.88
N LEU A 172 -9.69 30.78 24.70
CA LEU A 172 -8.24 30.95 24.87
C LEU A 172 -7.48 29.77 24.30
N TRP A 173 -6.40 30.06 23.60
CA TRP A 173 -5.44 29.08 23.12
C TRP A 173 -4.05 29.45 23.59
N PHE A 174 -3.31 28.44 24.08
CA PHE A 174 -1.99 28.63 24.66
C PHE A 174 -0.93 28.18 23.67
N PHE A 175 -0.23 29.13 23.08
CA PHE A 175 0.83 28.91 22.11
C PHE A 175 2.19 29.06 22.78
N GLY A 176 2.96 27.98 22.80
CA GLY A 176 4.31 28.01 23.31
C GLY A 176 5.04 26.75 22.96
N VAL A 177 6.31 26.69 23.34
CA VAL A 177 7.16 25.52 23.14
C VAL A 177 6.89 24.43 24.20
N TYR A 178 5.63 24.33 24.62
CA TYR A 178 5.13 23.48 25.70
C TYR A 178 5.14 22.00 25.31
N GLN A 179 5.10 21.71 24.01
CA GLN A 179 5.15 20.34 23.49
C GLN A 179 6.59 19.95 23.16
N GLY A 180 7.06 18.80 23.63
CA GLY A 180 8.36 18.24 23.23
C GLY A 180 9.58 18.89 23.90
N TYR A 181 10.56 19.32 23.10
CA TYR A 181 11.93 19.63 23.58
C TYR A 181 12.28 21.12 23.63
N GLY A 182 11.31 22.04 23.53
CA GLY A 182 11.61 23.47 23.67
C GLY A 182 12.24 24.15 22.43
N PHE A 183 12.33 23.48 21.29
CA PHE A 183 12.80 24.06 20.01
C PHE A 183 11.70 24.69 19.15
N HIS A 184 12.07 25.58 18.22
CA HIS A 184 11.17 26.27 17.29
C HIS A 184 10.20 25.36 16.54
N ALA A 185 10.61 24.13 16.18
CA ALA A 185 9.76 23.14 15.54
C ALA A 185 8.52 22.77 16.37
N ASN A 186 8.63 22.80 17.70
CA ASN A 186 7.49 22.55 18.59
C ASN A 186 6.55 23.76 18.69
N GLY A 187 7.06 24.98 18.46
CA GLY A 187 6.23 26.16 18.29
C GLY A 187 5.34 26.04 17.05
N LEU A 188 5.92 25.61 15.92
CA LEU A 188 5.15 25.31 14.70
C LEU A 188 4.10 24.21 14.96
N LYS A 189 4.50 23.13 15.64
CA LYS A 189 3.61 22.03 16.02
C LYS A 189 2.39 22.55 16.78
N THR A 190 2.61 23.33 17.83
CA THR A 190 1.55 23.91 18.67
C THR A 190 0.69 24.91 17.88
N GLY A 191 1.28 25.69 16.98
CA GLY A 191 0.54 26.60 16.09
C GLY A 191 -0.44 25.90 15.18
N MET A 192 -0.03 24.77 14.58
CA MET A 192 -0.91 23.96 13.74
C MET A 192 -2.10 23.41 14.54
N VAL A 193 -1.86 22.94 15.77
CA VAL A 193 -2.93 22.46 16.66
C VAL A 193 -3.97 23.53 16.94
N ILE A 194 -3.50 24.72 17.27
CA ILE A 194 -4.36 25.85 17.61
C ILE A 194 -5.16 26.26 16.38
N ALA A 195 -4.50 26.43 15.22
CA ALA A 195 -5.16 26.77 13.98
C ALA A 195 -6.25 25.76 13.58
N ASP A 196 -5.95 24.45 13.65
CA ASP A 196 -6.93 23.42 13.34
C ASP A 196 -8.07 23.36 14.38
N GLY A 197 -7.75 23.55 15.67
CA GLY A 197 -8.74 23.66 16.74
C GLY A 197 -9.72 24.81 16.51
N MET A 198 -9.22 26.00 16.14
CA MET A 198 -10.05 27.15 15.78
C MET A 198 -10.92 26.89 14.55
N LEU A 199 -10.39 26.15 13.56
CA LEU A 199 -11.12 25.78 12.35
C LEU A 199 -12.06 24.57 12.53
N ARG A 200 -12.16 24.01 13.75
CA ARG A 200 -12.89 22.76 14.06
C ARG A 200 -12.48 21.58 13.17
N ARG A 201 -11.21 21.53 12.79
CA ARG A 201 -10.61 20.45 11.98
C ARG A 201 -9.86 19.47 12.89
N SER A 202 -9.85 18.19 12.52
CA SER A 202 -9.04 17.18 13.21
C SER A 202 -7.59 17.23 12.70
N CYS A 203 -6.64 17.54 13.58
CA CYS A 203 -5.20 17.46 13.29
C CYS A 203 -4.58 16.23 13.95
N SER A 204 -3.95 15.35 13.19
CA SER A 204 -3.03 14.36 13.74
C SER A 204 -1.63 14.95 13.81
N ILE A 205 -1.31 15.55 14.95
CA ILE A 205 0.02 16.11 15.15
C ILE A 205 1.02 14.98 15.22
N ARG A 206 2.07 15.03 14.39
CA ARG A 206 3.15 14.05 14.45
C ARG A 206 3.87 14.19 15.79
N ASP A 207 3.80 13.16 16.62
CA ASP A 207 4.69 13.03 17.76
C ASP A 207 6.12 12.85 17.28
N ASN A 208 7.08 13.35 18.08
CA ASN A 208 8.46 12.93 17.88
C ASN A 208 8.42 11.40 18.01
N PRO A 209 8.78 10.67 16.95
CA PRO A 209 8.59 9.23 16.95
C PRO A 209 9.39 8.69 18.13
N LYS A 210 8.71 7.96 19.03
CA LYS A 210 9.41 7.22 20.08
C LYS A 210 10.47 6.38 19.39
N TYR A 211 11.72 6.48 19.82
CA TYR A 211 12.76 5.58 19.35
C TYR A 211 12.23 4.15 19.46
N MET A 212 12.21 3.41 18.34
CA MET A 212 11.93 1.98 18.40
C MET A 212 12.99 1.33 19.30
N VAL A 213 12.56 0.86 20.48
CA VAL A 213 13.39 0.10 21.41
C VAL A 213 13.04 -1.39 21.22
N PRO A 214 13.74 -2.10 20.31
CA PRO A 214 13.48 -3.52 20.12
C PRO A 214 13.81 -4.31 21.39
N THR A 215 13.02 -5.33 21.68
CA THR A 215 13.37 -6.38 22.63
C THR A 215 14.63 -7.14 22.17
N TRP A 216 15.23 -7.94 23.05
CA TRP A 216 16.40 -8.76 22.69
C TRP A 216 16.15 -9.68 21.46
N PRO A 217 15.01 -10.41 21.37
CA PRO A 217 14.70 -11.20 20.18
C PRO A 217 14.52 -10.35 18.92
N GLU A 218 13.85 -9.20 19.02
CA GLU A 218 13.66 -8.29 17.88
C GLU A 218 14.97 -7.65 17.41
N THR A 219 15.91 -7.39 18.34
CA THR A 219 17.25 -6.90 18.01
C THR A 219 18.02 -7.94 17.18
N GLY A 220 17.96 -9.22 17.58
CA GLY A 220 18.53 -10.33 16.82
C GLY A 220 17.87 -10.48 15.45
N ALA A 221 16.54 -10.44 15.39
CA ALA A 221 15.78 -10.52 14.14
C ALA A 221 16.13 -9.36 13.19
N ARG A 222 16.24 -8.13 13.72
CA ARG A 222 16.67 -6.96 12.93
C ARG A 222 18.07 -7.15 12.35
N LEU A 223 19.01 -7.67 13.13
CA LEU A 223 20.36 -7.96 12.64
C LEU A 223 20.35 -8.99 11.50
N ILE A 224 19.56 -10.06 11.63
CA ILE A 224 19.42 -11.09 10.60
C ILE A 224 18.83 -10.49 9.31
N VAL A 225 17.71 -9.78 9.43
CA VAL A 225 17.00 -9.19 8.27
C VAL A 225 17.86 -8.15 7.56
N THR A 226 18.54 -7.27 8.30
CA THR A 226 19.43 -6.26 7.71
C THR A 226 20.65 -6.88 7.03
N ARG A 227 21.24 -7.93 7.60
CA ARG A 227 22.33 -8.70 6.94
C ARG A 227 21.85 -9.39 5.67
N PHE A 228 20.65 -9.97 5.71
CA PHE A 228 20.03 -10.59 4.55
C PHE A 228 19.85 -9.57 3.42
N PHE A 229 19.19 -8.44 3.68
CA PHE A 229 19.00 -7.40 2.65
C PHE A 229 20.33 -6.89 2.09
N LYS A 230 21.35 -6.73 2.93
CA LYS A 230 22.70 -6.33 2.49
C LYS A 230 23.33 -7.34 1.53
N SER A 231 23.09 -8.64 1.71
CA SER A 231 23.63 -9.69 0.85
C SER A 231 22.78 -9.95 -0.39
N PHE A 232 21.46 -9.81 -0.28
CA PHE A 232 20.50 -10.18 -1.31
C PHE A 232 20.31 -9.07 -2.36
N ILE A 233 20.34 -7.80 -1.94
CA ILE A 233 20.12 -6.65 -2.83
C ILE A 233 21.41 -6.31 -3.58
N GLN A 234 21.56 -6.94 -4.74
CA GLN A 234 22.63 -6.71 -5.73
C GLN A 234 22.22 -5.70 -6.80
N THR A 235 20.93 -5.48 -7.04
CA THR A 235 20.38 -4.46 -7.94
C THR A 235 19.17 -3.74 -7.33
N GLY A 236 18.91 -2.49 -7.73
CA GLY A 236 17.88 -1.63 -7.12
C GLY A 236 18.28 -1.09 -5.73
N CYS A 237 17.35 -0.41 -5.06
CA CYS A 237 17.59 0.18 -3.75
C CYS A 237 16.37 0.06 -2.82
N ILE A 238 16.59 -0.48 -1.62
CA ILE A 238 15.60 -0.55 -0.53
C ILE A 238 16.09 0.31 0.63
N ILE A 239 15.24 1.22 1.09
CA ILE A 239 15.48 2.05 2.27
C ILE A 239 14.45 1.69 3.34
N LEU A 240 14.90 1.33 4.54
CA LEU A 240 14.06 1.17 5.73
C LEU A 240 14.19 2.42 6.59
N LEU A 241 13.06 3.05 6.88
CA LEU A 241 12.94 4.21 7.76
C LEU A 241 12.23 3.76 9.03
N GLU A 242 12.97 3.47 10.10
CA GLU A 242 12.37 3.13 11.39
C GLU A 242 11.72 4.37 12.01
N ASP A 243 10.53 4.20 12.59
CA ASP A 243 9.97 5.18 13.50
C ASP A 243 10.95 5.34 14.69
N GLY A 244 11.53 6.53 14.84
CA GLY A 244 12.63 6.79 15.76
C GLY A 244 13.93 7.24 15.07
N GLY A 245 13.98 7.20 13.75
CA GLY A 245 15.00 7.90 12.96
C GLY A 245 16.17 7.03 12.49
N THR A 246 16.23 5.74 12.83
CA THR A 246 17.21 4.83 12.22
C THR A 246 16.89 4.65 10.75
N ILE A 247 17.92 4.75 9.89
CA ILE A 247 17.79 4.53 8.45
C ILE A 247 18.74 3.42 8.03
N PHE A 248 18.21 2.40 7.35
CA PHE A 248 19.00 1.39 6.66
C PHE A 248 18.84 1.57 5.16
N THR A 249 19.96 1.60 4.44
CA THR A 249 19.97 1.68 2.98
C THR A 249 20.67 0.45 2.43
N PHE A 250 19.96 -0.31 1.60
CA PHE A 250 20.47 -1.47 0.87
C PHE A 250 20.44 -1.11 -0.61
N GLN A 251 21.62 -0.93 -1.21
CA GLN A 251 21.74 -0.55 -2.60
C GLN A 251 22.66 -1.51 -3.32
N GLY A 252 22.15 -2.05 -4.42
CA GLY A 252 22.89 -2.90 -5.31
C GLY A 252 23.89 -2.15 -6.18
N THR A 253 24.98 -2.81 -6.57
CA THR A 253 25.97 -2.30 -7.53
C THR A 253 25.61 -2.60 -8.98
N GLU A 254 24.79 -3.63 -9.21
CA GLU A 254 24.35 -4.05 -10.54
C GLU A 254 23.30 -3.10 -11.12
N LYS A 255 23.45 -2.74 -12.40
CA LYS A 255 22.59 -1.75 -13.08
C LYS A 255 21.31 -2.34 -13.70
N ARG A 256 20.95 -3.59 -13.40
CA ARG A 256 19.80 -4.29 -14.00
C ARG A 256 18.44 -3.70 -13.60
N CYS A 257 18.34 -3.16 -12.39
CA CYS A 257 17.14 -2.52 -11.85
C CYS A 257 17.50 -1.15 -11.26
N SER A 258 16.85 -0.09 -11.77
CA SER A 258 17.03 1.29 -11.28
C SER A 258 16.02 1.68 -10.20
N LEU A 259 15.09 0.78 -9.85
CA LEU A 259 14.01 1.10 -8.92
C LEU A 259 14.55 1.33 -7.51
N LYS A 260 13.89 2.27 -6.83
CA LYS A 260 14.15 2.62 -5.44
C LYS A 260 12.84 2.61 -4.66
N VAL A 261 12.87 1.99 -3.49
CA VAL A 261 11.73 1.96 -2.57
C VAL A 261 12.14 2.41 -1.18
N SER A 262 11.27 3.16 -0.53
CA SER A 262 11.43 3.57 0.88
C SER A 262 10.23 3.10 1.68
N LEU A 263 10.49 2.22 2.64
CA LEU A 263 9.52 1.66 3.56
C LEU A 263 9.67 2.35 4.91
N ARG A 264 8.55 2.65 5.55
CA ARG A 264 8.50 3.08 6.95
C ARG A 264 8.20 1.88 7.82
N VAL A 265 9.01 1.63 8.82
CA VAL A 265 8.81 0.57 9.81
C VAL A 265 8.21 1.21 11.05
N HIS A 266 6.94 0.89 11.31
CA HIS A 266 6.18 1.40 12.45
C HIS A 266 6.31 0.51 13.69
N ASN A 267 6.67 -0.76 13.49
CA ASN A 267 6.72 -1.75 14.56
C ASN A 267 7.89 -2.73 14.35
N THR A 268 8.65 -2.99 15.42
CA THR A 268 9.81 -3.91 15.44
C THR A 268 9.42 -5.35 15.13
N GLN A 269 8.14 -5.70 15.31
CA GLN A 269 7.57 -7.00 14.92
C GLN A 269 7.75 -7.31 13.42
N PHE A 270 7.91 -6.28 12.57
CA PHE A 270 8.32 -6.46 11.17
C PHE A 270 9.53 -7.38 11.05
N TYR A 271 10.60 -7.10 11.80
CA TYR A 271 11.83 -7.87 11.71
C TYR A 271 11.63 -9.31 12.17
N TRP A 272 10.87 -9.52 13.25
CA TRP A 272 10.56 -10.86 13.74
C TRP A 272 9.76 -11.68 12.73
N LYS A 273 8.73 -11.08 12.13
CA LYS A 273 7.88 -11.72 11.11
C LYS A 273 8.70 -12.11 9.87
N VAL A 274 9.49 -11.18 9.34
CA VAL A 274 10.37 -11.48 8.20
C VAL A 274 11.40 -12.54 8.59
N ALA A 275 11.93 -12.48 9.82
CA ALA A 275 12.95 -13.42 10.27
C ALA A 275 12.47 -14.87 10.39
N THR A 276 11.19 -15.06 10.70
CA THR A 276 10.62 -16.37 11.03
C THR A 276 9.74 -16.94 9.92
N ARG A 277 9.17 -16.08 9.06
CA ARG A 277 8.17 -16.45 8.05
C ARG A 277 8.47 -15.95 6.65
N ALA A 278 9.62 -15.31 6.44
CA ALA A 278 10.05 -14.90 5.12
C ALA A 278 8.95 -14.06 4.40
N ASP A 279 8.29 -14.57 3.34
CA ASP A 279 7.39 -13.81 2.40
C ASP A 279 6.11 -13.51 3.07
N ILE A 280 5.60 -14.56 3.66
CA ILE A 280 4.44 -14.50 4.49
C ILE A 280 4.71 -13.54 5.64
N GLY A 281 5.96 -13.44 6.12
CA GLY A 281 6.39 -12.44 7.10
C GLY A 281 6.29 -10.98 6.60
N ILE A 282 6.71 -10.69 5.37
CA ILE A 282 6.56 -9.35 4.76
C ILE A 282 5.07 -9.04 4.55
N ALA A 283 4.31 -9.99 4.03
CA ALA A 283 2.86 -9.88 3.85
C ALA A 283 2.16 -9.61 5.19
N ASP A 284 2.46 -10.41 6.21
CA ASP A 284 1.94 -10.24 7.57
C ASP A 284 2.28 -8.86 8.14
N ALA A 285 3.50 -8.38 7.95
CA ALA A 285 3.90 -7.07 8.45
C ALA A 285 3.12 -5.94 7.77
N PHE A 286 2.94 -6.01 6.44
CA PHE A 286 2.13 -5.05 5.71
C PHE A 286 0.66 -5.10 6.13
N ILE A 287 0.07 -6.31 6.18
CA ILE A 287 -1.33 -6.56 6.52
C ILE A 287 -1.65 -6.09 7.94
N HIS A 288 -0.73 -6.21 8.89
CA HIS A 288 -0.94 -5.73 10.27
C HIS A 288 -0.57 -4.24 10.45
N GLY A 289 -0.06 -3.57 9.42
CA GLY A 289 0.32 -2.15 9.49
C GLY A 289 1.66 -1.90 10.19
N ASP A 290 2.49 -2.93 10.36
CA ASP A 290 3.84 -2.80 10.93
C ASP A 290 4.78 -2.05 9.98
N ILE A 291 4.46 -2.04 8.69
CA ILE A 291 5.17 -1.29 7.66
C ILE A 291 4.21 -0.51 6.77
N SER A 292 4.70 0.60 6.21
CA SER A 292 4.06 1.31 5.10
C SER A 292 5.10 1.79 4.10
N PHE A 293 4.65 2.39 2.99
CA PHE A 293 5.55 2.92 1.96
C PHE A 293 5.47 4.43 1.89
N VAL A 294 6.62 5.08 1.65
CA VAL A 294 6.68 6.52 1.41
C VAL A 294 5.90 6.87 0.15
N ASN A 295 6.12 6.13 -0.94
CA ASN A 295 5.28 6.17 -2.13
C ASN A 295 4.15 5.14 -1.97
N LYS A 296 2.93 5.61 -1.71
CA LYS A 296 1.74 4.76 -1.49
C LYS A 296 1.21 4.09 -2.76
N ASN A 297 1.57 4.59 -3.95
CA ASN A 297 1.02 4.10 -5.21
C ASN A 297 1.89 3.00 -5.83
N GLU A 298 3.21 3.13 -5.70
CA GLU A 298 4.17 2.24 -6.36
C GLU A 298 5.14 1.57 -5.38
N GLY A 299 5.15 1.95 -4.10
CA GLY A 299 6.15 1.46 -3.16
C GLY A 299 6.14 -0.07 -3.04
N LEU A 300 4.95 -0.66 -2.86
CA LEU A 300 4.81 -2.11 -2.73
C LEU A 300 5.09 -2.85 -4.05
N LEU A 301 4.59 -2.33 -5.17
CA LEU A 301 4.92 -2.83 -6.52
C LEU A 301 6.44 -2.83 -6.78
N ASN A 302 7.11 -1.71 -6.50
CA ASN A 302 8.55 -1.55 -6.70
C ASN A 302 9.35 -2.47 -5.78
N LEU A 303 8.90 -2.72 -4.55
CA LEU A 303 9.53 -3.71 -3.67
C LEU A 303 9.56 -5.09 -4.32
N PHE A 304 8.43 -5.56 -4.84
CA PHE A 304 8.36 -6.87 -5.50
C PHE A 304 9.17 -6.91 -6.79
N MET A 305 9.16 -5.85 -7.60
CA MET A 305 9.97 -5.79 -8.81
C MET A 305 11.47 -5.82 -8.53
N ILE A 306 11.93 -5.12 -7.48
CA ILE A 306 13.33 -5.20 -7.01
C ILE A 306 13.64 -6.62 -6.54
N TYR A 307 12.74 -7.24 -5.79
CA TYR A 307 12.91 -8.62 -5.33
C TYR A 307 13.05 -9.61 -6.50
N VAL A 308 12.17 -9.53 -7.50
CA VAL A 308 12.23 -10.36 -8.71
C VAL A 308 13.57 -10.15 -9.43
N ALA A 309 14.00 -8.90 -9.63
CA ALA A 309 15.25 -8.60 -10.31
C ALA A 309 16.48 -9.20 -9.60
N ASN A 310 16.48 -9.22 -8.26
CA ASN A 310 17.56 -9.82 -7.46
C ASN A 310 17.51 -11.35 -7.43
N ARG A 311 16.31 -11.95 -7.41
CA ARG A 311 16.13 -13.40 -7.57
C ARG A 311 16.70 -13.87 -8.90
N ASP A 312 16.38 -13.17 -9.98
CA ASP A 312 16.79 -13.53 -11.35
C ASP A 312 18.29 -13.27 -11.62
N LEU A 313 19.00 -12.54 -10.75
CA LEU A 313 20.46 -12.46 -10.75
C LEU A 313 21.11 -13.62 -9.99
N ASN A 314 20.45 -14.11 -8.94
CA ASN A 314 20.95 -15.19 -8.09
C ASN A 314 20.42 -16.56 -8.52
N ALA A 315 20.79 -17.01 -9.72
CA ALA A 315 20.35 -18.30 -10.30
C ALA A 315 20.71 -19.56 -9.46
N SER A 316 21.66 -19.44 -8.53
CA SER A 316 22.05 -20.49 -7.56
C SER A 316 21.15 -20.53 -6.31
N ALA A 317 20.33 -19.52 -6.05
CA ALA A 317 19.33 -19.50 -4.99
C ALA A 317 18.03 -20.22 -5.43
N LYS A 318 18.14 -21.51 -5.78
CA LYS A 318 17.03 -22.33 -6.32
C LYS A 318 15.95 -22.72 -5.30
N ARG A 319 16.12 -22.39 -4.02
CA ARG A 319 15.06 -22.46 -2.99
C ARG A 319 14.76 -21.03 -2.57
N GLY A 320 13.47 -20.73 -2.40
CA GLY A 320 12.96 -19.39 -2.07
C GLY A 320 13.87 -18.64 -1.09
N TRP A 321 14.05 -17.34 -1.37
CA TRP A 321 14.74 -16.26 -0.64
C TRP A 321 15.40 -16.49 0.72
N TRP A 322 14.87 -17.35 1.57
CA TRP A 322 15.45 -17.79 2.82
C TRP A 322 14.69 -19.04 3.31
N THR A 323 15.39 -20.09 3.73
CA THR A 323 14.82 -21.11 4.63
C THR A 323 14.93 -20.57 6.07
N PRO A 324 13.83 -20.20 6.75
CA PRO A 324 13.90 -19.66 8.10
C PRO A 324 14.71 -20.58 9.02
N LEU A 325 15.61 -20.02 9.84
CA LEU A 325 16.42 -20.77 10.81
C LEU A 325 15.57 -21.54 11.84
N LEU A 326 14.31 -21.12 12.01
CA LEU A 326 13.30 -21.70 12.88
C LEU A 326 12.01 -21.88 12.09
N ASP A 327 12.00 -22.82 11.14
CA ASP A 327 10.81 -23.12 10.36
C ASP A 327 9.77 -23.89 11.19
N LEU A 328 9.11 -23.17 12.10
CA LEU A 328 7.94 -23.65 12.86
C LEU A 328 6.65 -23.57 12.02
N SER A 329 6.75 -23.15 10.76
CA SER A 329 5.62 -22.72 9.94
C SER A 329 5.26 -23.74 8.85
N SER A 330 6.23 -24.48 8.33
CA SER A 330 6.05 -25.51 7.30
C SER A 330 5.05 -26.59 7.69
N ALA A 331 5.00 -27.04 8.95
CA ALA A 331 4.02 -28.04 9.38
C ALA A 331 2.57 -27.52 9.29
N LYS A 332 2.32 -26.26 9.66
CA LYS A 332 0.99 -25.63 9.59
C LYS A 332 0.53 -25.46 8.14
N TYR A 333 1.42 -25.00 7.26
CA TYR A 333 1.11 -24.78 5.85
C TYR A 333 0.98 -26.10 5.06
N PHE A 334 1.78 -27.11 5.40
CA PHE A 334 1.69 -28.43 4.79
C PHE A 334 0.37 -29.14 5.11
N ILE A 335 -0.10 -29.07 6.36
CA ILE A 335 -1.41 -29.64 6.77
C ILE A 335 -2.57 -28.91 6.07
N GLY A 336 -2.50 -27.57 6.00
CA GLY A 336 -3.48 -26.76 5.25
C GLY A 336 -3.54 -27.12 3.76
N HIS A 337 -2.38 -27.35 3.14
CA HIS A 337 -2.28 -27.72 1.72
C HIS A 337 -2.94 -29.07 1.40
N VAL A 338 -2.73 -30.09 2.22
CA VAL A 338 -3.37 -31.41 2.01
C VAL A 338 -4.90 -31.31 2.17
N SER A 339 -5.39 -30.47 3.09
CA SER A 339 -6.82 -30.26 3.32
C SER A 339 -7.52 -29.44 2.22
N ASN A 340 -6.77 -28.73 1.37
CA ASN A 340 -7.31 -27.85 0.32
C ASN A 340 -7.26 -28.48 -1.10
N ARG A 341 -7.05 -29.81 -1.24
CA ARG A 341 -7.05 -30.49 -2.55
C ARG A 341 -8.41 -30.36 -3.27
N ASN A 342 -8.40 -30.13 -4.59
CA ASN A 342 -9.61 -29.87 -5.40
C ASN A 342 -10.43 -31.12 -5.79
N THR A 343 -10.67 -32.01 -4.82
CA THR A 343 -11.72 -33.04 -4.93
C THR A 343 -13.10 -32.40 -5.14
N LEU A 344 -14.09 -33.13 -5.65
CA LEU A 344 -15.46 -32.61 -5.89
C LEU A 344 -16.02 -31.77 -4.74
N THR A 345 -16.04 -32.32 -3.52
CA THR A 345 -16.60 -31.64 -2.35
C THR A 345 -15.78 -30.43 -1.91
N GLN A 346 -14.45 -30.49 -2.06
CA GLN A 346 -13.54 -29.46 -1.56
C GLN A 346 -13.35 -28.31 -2.56
N ALA A 347 -13.42 -28.58 -3.87
CA ALA A 347 -13.35 -27.55 -4.91
C ALA A 347 -14.42 -26.47 -4.70
N ARG A 348 -15.67 -26.89 -4.43
CA ARG A 348 -16.76 -25.95 -4.10
C ARG A 348 -16.45 -25.10 -2.87
N ARG A 349 -15.89 -25.68 -1.80
CA ARG A 349 -15.51 -24.94 -0.58
C ARG A 349 -14.39 -23.93 -0.85
N ASN A 350 -13.42 -24.30 -1.67
CA ASN A 350 -12.30 -23.42 -2.03
C ASN A 350 -12.79 -22.22 -2.84
N ILE A 351 -13.66 -22.44 -3.83
CA ILE A 351 -14.28 -21.38 -4.65
C ILE A 351 -15.15 -20.46 -3.78
N SER A 352 -16.06 -21.01 -2.98
CA SER A 352 -16.95 -20.20 -2.13
C SER A 352 -16.21 -19.26 -1.17
N ARG A 353 -15.06 -19.66 -0.61
CA ARG A 353 -14.29 -18.82 0.32
C ARG A 353 -13.84 -17.48 -0.29
N HIS A 354 -13.59 -17.43 -1.59
CA HIS A 354 -13.13 -16.22 -2.28
C HIS A 354 -14.27 -15.52 -3.04
N TYR A 355 -15.04 -16.29 -3.81
CA TYR A 355 -16.03 -15.72 -4.72
C TYR A 355 -17.38 -15.42 -4.05
N ASP A 356 -17.67 -15.99 -2.88
CA ASP A 356 -18.90 -15.70 -2.11
C ASP A 356 -18.67 -14.63 -1.03
N LEU A 357 -17.60 -13.81 -1.14
CA LEU A 357 -17.31 -12.74 -0.18
C LEU A 357 -18.43 -11.68 -0.16
N SER A 358 -18.69 -11.06 -1.32
CA SER A 358 -19.79 -10.11 -1.53
C SER A 358 -19.75 -9.57 -2.97
N ASN A 359 -20.85 -9.69 -3.71
CA ASN A 359 -20.99 -9.05 -5.02
C ASN A 359 -20.82 -7.52 -4.95
N GLU A 360 -21.30 -6.90 -3.87
CA GLU A 360 -21.15 -5.46 -3.64
C GLU A 360 -19.67 -5.09 -3.53
N LEU A 361 -18.85 -5.88 -2.81
CA LEU A 361 -17.41 -5.65 -2.74
C LEU A 361 -16.76 -5.71 -4.13
N PHE A 362 -17.04 -6.75 -4.92
CA PHE A 362 -16.45 -6.92 -6.25
C PHE A 362 -16.83 -5.76 -7.17
N SER A 363 -18.09 -5.29 -7.12
CA SER A 363 -18.57 -4.14 -7.91
C SER A 363 -17.84 -2.82 -7.61
N LEU A 364 -17.19 -2.70 -6.44
CA LEU A 364 -16.44 -1.49 -6.08
C LEU A 364 -15.07 -1.38 -6.76
N PHE A 365 -14.58 -2.44 -7.40
CA PHE A 365 -13.29 -2.40 -8.06
C PHE A 365 -13.24 -3.00 -9.47
N LEU A 366 -14.15 -3.91 -9.80
CA LEU A 366 -14.37 -4.38 -11.17
C LEU A 366 -15.03 -3.28 -12.01
N ASP A 367 -15.04 -3.48 -13.33
CA ASP A 367 -15.88 -2.69 -14.23
C ASP A 367 -17.35 -3.14 -14.16
N GLU A 368 -18.23 -2.42 -14.84
CA GLU A 368 -19.68 -2.66 -14.81
C GLU A 368 -20.08 -4.04 -15.34
N THR A 369 -19.22 -4.72 -16.11
CA THR A 369 -19.49 -6.09 -16.55
C THR A 369 -19.24 -7.13 -15.46
N MET A 370 -18.69 -6.75 -14.29
CA MET A 370 -18.28 -7.68 -13.22
C MET A 370 -17.29 -8.75 -13.70
N THR A 371 -16.40 -8.39 -14.62
CA THR A 371 -15.43 -9.33 -15.18
C THR A 371 -14.17 -9.41 -14.31
N TYR A 372 -14.01 -10.52 -13.58
CA TYR A 372 -12.83 -10.79 -12.76
C TYR A 372 -11.81 -11.70 -13.47
N SER A 373 -11.34 -11.24 -14.63
CA SER A 373 -10.29 -11.87 -15.43
C SER A 373 -9.46 -10.79 -16.14
N CYS A 374 -8.33 -11.17 -16.76
CA CYS A 374 -7.54 -10.27 -17.60
C CYS A 374 -8.39 -9.61 -18.69
N ALA A 375 -8.21 -8.31 -18.88
CA ALA A 375 -8.74 -7.54 -20.01
C ALA A 375 -7.71 -7.51 -21.17
N ILE A 376 -8.08 -6.96 -22.34
CA ILE A 376 -7.13 -6.72 -23.45
C ILE A 376 -7.18 -5.23 -23.82
N PHE A 377 -6.11 -4.50 -23.54
CA PHE A 377 -6.01 -3.06 -23.74
C PHE A 377 -5.40 -2.71 -25.11
N LYS A 378 -5.87 -1.63 -25.73
CA LYS A 378 -5.23 -0.99 -26.89
C LYS A 378 -4.16 0.03 -26.48
N SER A 379 -4.34 0.67 -25.33
CA SER A 379 -3.46 1.69 -24.76
C SER A 379 -3.54 1.68 -23.24
N GLU A 380 -2.53 2.21 -22.55
CA GLU A 380 -2.44 2.15 -21.08
C GLU A 380 -3.56 2.91 -20.35
N ASP A 381 -4.08 3.98 -20.96
CA ASP A 381 -5.12 4.86 -20.37
C ASP A 381 -6.54 4.49 -20.79
N GLU A 382 -6.72 3.35 -21.47
CA GLU A 382 -8.04 2.92 -21.93
C GLU A 382 -8.93 2.48 -20.75
N ASP A 383 -10.24 2.73 -20.88
CA ASP A 383 -11.22 2.33 -19.88
C ASP A 383 -11.25 0.79 -19.70
N LEU A 384 -11.37 0.35 -18.44
CA LEU A 384 -11.33 -1.07 -18.10
C LEU A 384 -12.48 -1.84 -18.77
N LYS A 385 -13.68 -1.25 -18.85
CA LYS A 385 -14.85 -1.88 -19.48
C LYS A 385 -14.60 -2.12 -20.96
N ASP A 386 -14.07 -1.12 -21.66
CA ASP A 386 -13.75 -1.22 -23.09
C ASP A 386 -12.68 -2.29 -23.36
N ALA A 387 -11.72 -2.43 -22.45
CA ALA A 387 -10.71 -3.49 -22.50
C ALA A 387 -11.30 -4.89 -22.22
N GLN A 388 -12.27 -5.01 -21.31
CA GLN A 388 -12.95 -6.28 -21.02
C GLN A 388 -13.86 -6.72 -22.17
N LEU A 389 -14.65 -5.79 -22.72
CA LEU A 389 -15.51 -6.07 -23.89
C LEU A 389 -14.68 -6.48 -25.10
N ARG A 390 -13.50 -5.86 -25.29
CA ARG A 390 -12.56 -6.29 -26.34
C ARG A 390 -12.06 -7.70 -26.12
N LYS A 391 -11.66 -8.04 -24.89
CA LYS A 391 -11.25 -9.41 -24.56
C LYS A 391 -12.36 -10.41 -24.90
N ILE A 392 -13.62 -10.09 -24.62
CA ILE A 392 -14.77 -10.91 -25.02
C ILE A 392 -14.86 -11.04 -26.54
N SER A 393 -14.82 -9.94 -27.30
CA SER A 393 -14.87 -9.98 -28.77
C SER A 393 -13.71 -10.76 -29.40
N VAL A 394 -12.51 -10.67 -28.81
CA VAL A 394 -11.33 -11.46 -29.22
C VAL A 394 -11.58 -12.96 -29.01
N LEU A 395 -12.12 -13.35 -27.86
CA LEU A 395 -12.47 -14.75 -27.58
C LEU A 395 -13.56 -15.28 -28.51
N ILE A 396 -14.59 -14.48 -28.80
CA ILE A 396 -15.65 -14.81 -29.77
C ILE A 396 -15.06 -15.10 -31.16
N LYS A 397 -14.11 -14.26 -31.60
CA LYS A 397 -13.41 -14.42 -32.88
C LYS A 397 -12.52 -15.68 -32.89
N LYS A 398 -11.71 -15.88 -31.85
CA LYS A 398 -10.84 -17.06 -31.69
C LYS A 398 -11.62 -18.37 -31.67
N ALA A 399 -12.78 -18.35 -31.01
CA ALA A 399 -13.68 -19.48 -30.97
C ALA A 399 -14.56 -19.59 -32.22
N ASN A 400 -14.46 -18.70 -33.21
CA ASN A 400 -15.29 -18.70 -34.42
C ASN A 400 -16.78 -18.96 -34.10
N ILE A 401 -17.35 -18.15 -33.19
CA ILE A 401 -18.72 -18.33 -32.70
C ILE A 401 -19.72 -17.76 -33.71
N SER A 402 -20.80 -18.51 -33.97
CA SER A 402 -21.89 -18.11 -34.85
C SER A 402 -23.25 -18.37 -34.18
N LYS A 403 -24.31 -17.80 -34.75
CA LYS A 403 -25.70 -17.99 -34.29
C LYS A 403 -26.14 -19.46 -34.21
N LYS A 404 -25.52 -20.34 -34.99
CA LYS A 404 -25.88 -21.77 -35.06
C LYS A 404 -25.29 -22.58 -33.91
N HIS A 405 -24.27 -22.06 -33.23
CA HIS A 405 -23.53 -22.80 -32.23
C HIS A 405 -24.25 -22.82 -30.87
N HIS A 406 -24.00 -23.89 -30.12
CA HIS A 406 -24.26 -24.02 -28.71
C HIS A 406 -22.93 -24.01 -27.95
N ILE A 407 -22.77 -23.00 -27.10
CA ILE A 407 -21.55 -22.75 -26.33
C ILE A 407 -21.70 -23.33 -24.92
N LEU A 408 -20.65 -23.98 -24.43
CA LEU A 408 -20.46 -24.28 -23.01
C LEU A 408 -19.38 -23.36 -22.43
N GLU A 409 -19.70 -22.60 -21.40
CA GLU A 409 -18.68 -21.92 -20.58
C GLU A 409 -18.49 -22.67 -19.25
N ILE A 410 -17.25 -23.06 -18.97
CA ILE A 410 -16.86 -23.69 -17.70
C ILE A 410 -16.29 -22.61 -16.78
N GLY A 411 -17.06 -22.23 -15.76
CA GLY A 411 -16.71 -21.15 -14.83
C GLY A 411 -17.12 -19.76 -15.33
N PHE A 412 -18.41 -19.54 -15.59
CA PHE A 412 -18.92 -18.30 -16.21
C PHE A 412 -18.83 -17.02 -15.34
N GLY A 413 -18.32 -17.11 -14.11
CA GLY A 413 -18.21 -15.98 -13.19
C GLY A 413 -19.56 -15.29 -12.96
N TRP A 414 -19.60 -13.97 -13.09
CA TRP A 414 -20.82 -13.17 -12.98
C TRP A 414 -21.63 -13.07 -14.28
N GLY A 415 -21.31 -13.86 -15.31
CA GLY A 415 -22.11 -13.97 -16.54
C GLY A 415 -21.79 -12.95 -17.63
N SER A 416 -20.69 -12.20 -17.51
CA SER A 416 -20.32 -11.16 -18.47
C SER A 416 -20.11 -11.69 -19.88
N PHE A 417 -19.38 -12.80 -20.03
CA PHE A 417 -19.19 -13.47 -21.31
C PHE A 417 -20.50 -14.03 -21.85
N ALA A 418 -21.32 -14.67 -20.99
CA ALA A 418 -22.63 -15.24 -21.36
C ALA A 418 -23.56 -14.22 -22.02
N VAL A 419 -23.72 -13.05 -21.40
CA VAL A 419 -24.59 -11.99 -21.91
C VAL A 419 -24.04 -11.43 -23.22
N GLU A 420 -22.75 -11.11 -23.27
CA GLU A 420 -22.14 -10.45 -24.42
C GLU A 420 -22.01 -11.37 -25.64
N VAL A 421 -21.69 -12.65 -25.47
CA VAL A 421 -21.60 -13.60 -26.60
C VAL A 421 -22.95 -13.82 -27.26
N VAL A 422 -24.02 -13.94 -26.46
CA VAL A 422 -25.38 -14.14 -26.99
C VAL A 422 -25.91 -12.85 -27.63
N LYS A 423 -25.63 -11.67 -27.06
CA LYS A 423 -25.98 -10.39 -27.70
C LYS A 423 -25.32 -10.22 -29.06
N GLN A 424 -24.02 -10.53 -29.16
CA GLN A 424 -23.25 -10.30 -30.39
C GLN A 424 -23.52 -11.33 -31.48
N THR A 425 -23.82 -12.58 -31.11
CA THR A 425 -23.89 -13.69 -32.10
C THR A 425 -25.26 -14.34 -32.20
N GLY A 426 -26.10 -14.22 -31.16
CA GLY A 426 -27.35 -14.95 -31.05
C GLY A 426 -27.17 -16.47 -30.88
N CYS A 427 -26.01 -16.96 -30.46
CA CYS A 427 -25.80 -18.40 -30.20
C CYS A 427 -26.69 -18.93 -29.06
N LYS A 428 -26.77 -20.25 -28.91
CA LYS A 428 -27.24 -20.87 -27.66
C LYS A 428 -26.09 -20.96 -26.67
N TYR A 429 -26.38 -20.88 -25.38
CA TYR A 429 -25.35 -20.84 -24.35
C TYR A 429 -25.76 -21.64 -23.11
N THR A 430 -24.82 -22.44 -22.61
CA THR A 430 -24.88 -23.08 -21.29
C THR A 430 -23.64 -22.66 -20.49
N GLY A 431 -23.84 -22.16 -19.27
CA GLY A 431 -22.76 -21.85 -18.34
C GLY A 431 -22.85 -22.72 -17.10
N ILE A 432 -21.70 -23.20 -16.60
CA ILE A 432 -21.61 -23.82 -15.28
C ILE A 432 -20.72 -23.03 -14.31
N THR A 433 -21.11 -23.01 -13.03
CA THR A 433 -20.31 -22.44 -11.92
C THR A 433 -20.45 -23.30 -10.65
N LEU A 434 -19.54 -23.10 -9.69
CA LEU A 434 -19.61 -23.66 -8.35
C LEU A 434 -20.06 -22.64 -7.28
N SER A 435 -20.18 -21.37 -7.62
CA SER A 435 -20.61 -20.29 -6.70
C SER A 435 -22.10 -20.00 -6.85
N GLU A 436 -22.82 -20.04 -5.72
CA GLU A 436 -24.24 -19.69 -5.67
C GLU A 436 -24.44 -18.18 -5.88
N GLN A 437 -23.55 -17.33 -5.36
CA GLN A 437 -23.64 -15.88 -5.52
C GLN A 437 -23.44 -15.44 -6.98
N GLN A 438 -22.51 -16.09 -7.69
CA GLN A 438 -22.29 -15.89 -9.12
C GLN A 438 -23.49 -16.31 -9.95
N LEU A 439 -24.07 -17.48 -9.64
CA LEU A 439 -25.27 -17.95 -10.33
C LEU A 439 -26.44 -16.98 -10.16
N GLN A 440 -26.72 -16.55 -8.93
CA GLN A 440 -27.82 -15.62 -8.64
C GLN A 440 -27.63 -14.29 -9.37
N TYR A 441 -26.42 -13.74 -9.35
CA TYR A 441 -26.11 -12.48 -10.05
C TYR A 441 -26.27 -12.64 -11.56
N ALA A 442 -25.66 -13.67 -12.15
CA ALA A 442 -25.72 -13.89 -13.59
C ALA A 442 -27.15 -14.15 -14.09
N GLN A 443 -27.99 -14.84 -13.30
CA GLN A 443 -29.42 -15.02 -13.62
C GLN A 443 -30.16 -13.68 -13.70
N SER A 444 -29.91 -12.78 -12.75
CA SER A 444 -30.47 -11.42 -12.79
C SER A 444 -30.02 -10.65 -14.03
N GLU A 445 -28.72 -10.69 -14.37
CA GLU A 445 -28.21 -10.01 -15.56
C GLU A 445 -28.80 -10.56 -16.86
N VAL A 446 -28.98 -11.88 -16.95
CA VAL A 446 -29.61 -12.54 -18.10
C VAL A 446 -31.08 -12.16 -18.22
N GLU A 447 -31.80 -12.08 -17.09
CA GLU A 447 -33.20 -11.65 -17.05
C GLU A 447 -33.36 -10.18 -17.47
N GLN A 448 -32.52 -9.29 -16.93
CA GLN A 448 -32.52 -7.88 -17.31
C GLN A 448 -32.18 -7.68 -18.80
N ALA A 449 -31.33 -8.53 -19.37
CA ALA A 449 -31.00 -8.51 -20.79
C ALA A 449 -32.07 -9.15 -21.69
N GLY A 450 -33.08 -9.84 -21.13
CA GLY A 450 -34.12 -10.55 -21.89
C GLY A 450 -33.60 -11.75 -22.68
N LEU A 451 -32.58 -12.46 -22.17
CA LEU A 451 -31.87 -13.54 -22.87
C LEU A 451 -32.14 -14.95 -22.31
N GLN A 452 -33.16 -15.10 -21.45
CA GLN A 452 -33.48 -16.35 -20.77
C GLN A 452 -33.74 -17.52 -21.74
N ASP A 453 -34.28 -17.24 -22.93
CA ASP A 453 -34.59 -18.25 -23.95
C ASP A 453 -33.34 -18.86 -24.62
N ARG A 454 -32.16 -18.22 -24.45
CA ARG A 454 -30.90 -18.64 -25.08
C ARG A 454 -29.80 -19.01 -24.09
N ILE A 455 -29.89 -18.55 -22.85
CA ILE A 455 -28.87 -18.73 -21.82
C ILE A 455 -29.39 -19.66 -20.73
N THR A 456 -28.72 -20.80 -20.56
CA THR A 456 -28.93 -21.73 -19.43
C THR A 456 -27.76 -21.61 -18.46
N LEU A 457 -28.02 -21.35 -17.18
CA LEU A 457 -26.98 -21.26 -16.14
C LEU A 457 -27.21 -22.33 -15.07
N LEU A 458 -26.15 -23.09 -14.74
CA LEU A 458 -26.24 -24.22 -13.82
C LEU A 458 -25.20 -24.10 -12.69
N LEU A 459 -25.62 -24.45 -11.47
CA LEU A 459 -24.71 -24.74 -10.36
C LEU A 459 -24.25 -26.19 -10.49
N CYS A 460 -23.11 -26.42 -11.13
CA CYS A 460 -22.65 -27.75 -11.50
C CYS A 460 -21.13 -27.82 -11.59
N ASP A 461 -20.56 -28.90 -11.06
CA ASP A 461 -19.15 -29.23 -11.31
C ASP A 461 -19.00 -29.79 -12.73
N TYR A 462 -17.96 -29.35 -13.46
CA TYR A 462 -17.74 -29.79 -14.84
C TYR A 462 -17.58 -31.30 -14.97
N ARG A 463 -17.09 -31.98 -13.92
CA ARG A 463 -16.94 -33.45 -13.86
C ARG A 463 -18.28 -34.18 -13.78
N GLN A 464 -19.34 -33.48 -13.38
CA GLN A 464 -20.69 -34.01 -13.20
C GLN A 464 -21.67 -33.42 -14.22
N MET A 465 -21.17 -32.75 -15.25
CA MET A 465 -22.00 -32.21 -16.32
C MET A 465 -22.85 -33.32 -16.94
N PRO A 466 -24.18 -33.15 -17.02
CA PRO A 466 -25.03 -34.09 -17.74
C PRO A 466 -24.65 -34.06 -19.24
N ASN A 467 -23.88 -35.05 -19.67
CA ASN A 467 -23.37 -35.20 -21.05
C ASN A 467 -24.44 -35.66 -22.05
N LYS A 468 -25.64 -35.05 -22.01
CA LYS A 468 -26.72 -35.39 -22.95
C LYS A 468 -26.52 -34.75 -24.33
N ASP A 469 -25.99 -33.53 -24.36
CA ASP A 469 -25.79 -32.75 -25.58
C ASP A 469 -24.30 -32.44 -25.79
N LYS A 470 -23.89 -32.39 -27.07
CA LYS A 470 -22.54 -31.97 -27.48
C LYS A 470 -22.54 -30.46 -27.74
N TYR A 471 -21.45 -29.79 -27.39
CA TYR A 471 -21.28 -28.35 -27.57
C TYR A 471 -20.36 -28.04 -28.74
N ASP A 472 -20.76 -27.10 -29.58
CA ASP A 472 -19.95 -26.65 -30.71
C ASP A 472 -18.70 -25.90 -30.25
N ARG A 473 -18.78 -25.20 -29.11
CA ARG A 473 -17.64 -24.48 -28.54
C ARG A 473 -17.63 -24.65 -27.04
N ILE A 474 -16.44 -24.85 -26.49
CA ILE A 474 -16.20 -24.82 -25.05
C ILE A 474 -15.27 -23.64 -24.76
N ILE A 475 -15.65 -22.79 -23.81
CA ILE A 475 -14.87 -21.65 -23.33
C ILE A 475 -14.59 -21.86 -21.83
N SER A 476 -13.37 -21.58 -21.39
CA SER A 476 -13.01 -21.63 -19.97
C SER A 476 -11.99 -20.54 -19.67
N ILE A 477 -12.37 -19.57 -18.83
CA ILE A 477 -11.59 -18.37 -18.51
C ILE A 477 -11.27 -18.36 -17.02
N GLY A 478 -9.99 -18.42 -16.65
CA GLY A 478 -9.56 -18.31 -15.25
C GLY A 478 -10.05 -19.42 -14.32
N MET A 479 -10.38 -20.59 -14.88
CA MET A 479 -10.93 -21.73 -14.15
C MET A 479 -9.87 -22.81 -13.85
N ILE A 480 -8.96 -23.07 -14.80
CA ILE A 480 -8.02 -24.20 -14.73
C ILE A 480 -7.00 -24.07 -13.59
N GLU A 481 -6.75 -22.84 -13.12
CA GLU A 481 -5.97 -22.50 -11.94
C GLU A 481 -6.54 -23.14 -10.65
N HIS A 482 -7.82 -23.49 -10.66
CA HIS A 482 -8.54 -24.13 -9.56
C HIS A 482 -8.75 -25.64 -9.76
N VAL A 483 -8.32 -26.21 -10.88
CA VAL A 483 -8.40 -27.66 -11.14
C VAL A 483 -7.34 -28.39 -10.34
N GLY A 484 -6.12 -27.86 -10.33
CA GLY A 484 -4.97 -28.47 -9.64
C GLY A 484 -4.25 -29.51 -10.49
N HIS A 485 -2.97 -29.74 -10.15
CA HIS A 485 -2.04 -30.55 -10.96
C HIS A 485 -2.56 -31.95 -11.32
N ASP A 486 -3.19 -32.64 -10.36
CA ASP A 486 -3.58 -34.05 -10.49
C ASP A 486 -4.82 -34.27 -11.38
N TYR A 487 -5.56 -33.21 -11.70
CA TYR A 487 -6.88 -33.28 -12.35
C TYR A 487 -6.91 -32.67 -13.76
N ILE A 488 -5.77 -32.25 -14.30
CA ILE A 488 -5.70 -31.63 -15.64
C ILE A 488 -6.11 -32.61 -16.74
N GLU A 489 -5.71 -33.89 -16.68
CA GLU A 489 -6.13 -34.92 -17.63
C GLU A 489 -7.65 -35.12 -17.56
N GLU A 490 -8.22 -35.22 -16.36
CA GLU A 490 -9.66 -35.37 -16.17
C GLU A 490 -10.43 -34.17 -16.77
N PHE A 491 -9.93 -32.95 -16.58
CA PHE A 491 -10.48 -31.76 -17.22
C PHE A 491 -10.54 -31.87 -18.75
N PHE A 492 -9.46 -32.31 -19.38
CA PHE A 492 -9.43 -32.51 -20.83
C PHE A 492 -10.29 -33.70 -21.30
N THR A 493 -10.40 -34.78 -20.51
CA THR A 493 -11.34 -35.88 -20.79
C THR A 493 -12.79 -35.40 -20.78
N CYS A 494 -13.18 -34.56 -19.81
CA CYS A 494 -14.50 -33.94 -19.76
C CYS A 494 -14.74 -33.05 -20.98
N CYS A 495 -13.77 -32.20 -21.36
CA CYS A 495 -13.88 -31.33 -22.53
C CYS A 495 -14.01 -32.13 -23.83
N GLU A 496 -13.17 -33.14 -24.05
CA GLU A 496 -13.24 -34.03 -25.21
C GLU A 496 -14.61 -34.72 -25.30
N SER A 497 -15.14 -35.16 -24.16
CA SER A 497 -16.44 -35.83 -24.08
C SER A 497 -17.61 -34.88 -24.32
N ALA A 498 -17.50 -33.60 -23.98
CA ALA A 498 -18.57 -32.62 -24.17
C ALA A 498 -18.53 -31.96 -25.57
N LEU A 499 -17.38 -31.94 -26.23
CA LEU A 499 -17.18 -31.21 -27.49
C LEU A 499 -17.76 -31.96 -28.70
N ALA A 500 -18.55 -31.26 -29.53
CA ALA A 500 -19.04 -31.73 -30.83
C ALA A 500 -17.88 -32.01 -31.79
N GLU A 501 -18.10 -32.82 -32.83
CA GLU A 501 -17.04 -33.34 -33.71
C GLU A 501 -16.14 -32.25 -34.32
N ASP A 502 -16.77 -31.19 -34.84
CA ASP A 502 -16.17 -29.98 -35.43
C ASP A 502 -15.98 -28.84 -34.40
N GLY A 503 -16.07 -29.16 -33.12
CA GLY A 503 -16.01 -28.15 -32.07
C GLY A 503 -14.61 -27.58 -31.79
N LEU A 504 -14.58 -26.41 -31.15
CA LEU A 504 -13.37 -25.77 -30.64
C LEU A 504 -13.41 -25.62 -29.12
N LEU A 505 -12.26 -25.83 -28.48
CA LEU A 505 -12.04 -25.49 -27.08
C LEU A 505 -11.14 -24.26 -26.99
N VAL A 506 -11.55 -23.25 -26.23
CA VAL A 506 -10.72 -22.07 -25.93
C VAL A 506 -10.49 -21.98 -24.43
N LEU A 507 -9.21 -22.01 -24.03
CA LEU A 507 -8.78 -21.84 -22.65
C LEU A 507 -8.07 -20.50 -22.48
N GLN A 508 -8.46 -19.73 -21.46
CA GLN A 508 -7.67 -18.62 -20.93
C GLN A 508 -7.22 -18.93 -19.50
N PHE A 509 -5.92 -18.83 -19.22
CA PHE A 509 -5.39 -19.16 -17.89
C PHE A 509 -4.07 -18.46 -17.55
N ILE A 510 -3.94 -18.11 -16.28
CA ILE A 510 -2.69 -17.63 -15.68
C ILE A 510 -1.71 -18.80 -15.60
N SER A 511 -0.49 -18.57 -16.06
CA SER A 511 0.57 -19.57 -16.10
C SER A 511 1.79 -19.18 -15.28
N ILE A 512 2.54 -20.20 -14.86
CA ILE A 512 3.89 -20.04 -14.34
C ILE A 512 4.91 -20.67 -15.31
N PRO A 513 6.09 -20.05 -15.53
CA PRO A 513 7.12 -20.64 -16.37
C PRO A 513 7.55 -22.03 -15.90
N ASP A 514 7.83 -22.91 -16.85
CA ASP A 514 8.15 -24.33 -16.62
C ASP A 514 9.25 -24.56 -15.59
N GLU A 515 10.34 -23.78 -15.62
CA GLU A 515 11.44 -23.87 -14.67
C GLU A 515 11.00 -23.74 -13.20
N ARG A 516 9.91 -23.01 -12.95
CA ARG A 516 9.39 -22.74 -11.60
C ARG A 516 8.15 -23.54 -11.24
N TYR A 517 7.62 -24.34 -12.17
CA TYR A 517 6.36 -25.04 -11.94
C TYR A 517 6.43 -26.05 -10.80
N ASP A 518 7.45 -26.91 -10.79
CA ASP A 518 7.61 -27.95 -9.77
C ASP A 518 7.86 -27.38 -8.37
N SER A 519 8.63 -26.30 -8.26
CA SER A 519 8.87 -25.64 -6.97
C SER A 519 7.62 -24.91 -6.49
N HIS A 520 6.91 -24.22 -7.38
CA HIS A 520 5.67 -23.51 -7.05
C HIS A 520 4.56 -24.45 -6.59
N ARG A 521 4.34 -25.58 -7.28
CA ARG A 521 3.27 -26.51 -6.88
C ARG A 521 3.51 -27.11 -5.49
N GLN A 522 4.77 -27.24 -5.08
CA GLN A 522 5.17 -27.83 -3.79
C GLN A 522 5.28 -26.81 -2.66
N SER A 523 5.25 -25.51 -2.94
CA SER A 523 5.38 -24.45 -1.93
C SER A 523 4.04 -23.82 -1.55
N THR A 524 4.00 -23.17 -0.38
CA THR A 524 2.90 -22.27 0.00
C THR A 524 3.40 -20.85 -0.12
N ASP A 525 2.60 -19.97 -0.69
CA ASP A 525 2.89 -18.55 -0.86
C ASP A 525 1.73 -17.69 -0.34
N PHE A 526 1.88 -16.37 -0.45
CA PHE A 526 0.84 -15.41 -0.08
C PHE A 526 -0.50 -15.71 -0.76
N MET A 527 -0.49 -16.12 -2.04
CA MET A 527 -1.71 -16.35 -2.80
C MET A 527 -2.51 -17.52 -2.23
N ARG A 528 -1.86 -18.65 -1.97
CA ARG A 528 -2.51 -19.83 -1.38
C ARG A 528 -3.00 -19.62 0.04
N GLU A 529 -2.29 -18.81 0.83
CA GLU A 529 -2.64 -18.55 2.23
C GLU A 529 -3.80 -17.54 2.37
N TYR A 530 -3.79 -16.45 1.59
CA TYR A 530 -4.68 -15.31 1.83
C TYR A 530 -5.78 -15.14 0.80
N ILE A 531 -5.58 -15.56 -0.46
CA ILE A 531 -6.47 -15.17 -1.58
C ILE A 531 -7.16 -16.38 -2.20
N PHE A 532 -6.39 -17.36 -2.68
CA PHE A 532 -6.89 -18.55 -3.40
C PHE A 532 -6.41 -19.86 -2.76
N PRO A 533 -7.04 -20.30 -1.65
CA PRO A 533 -6.76 -21.60 -1.06
C PRO A 533 -7.01 -22.72 -2.07
N GLY A 534 -5.99 -23.55 -2.34
CA GLY A 534 -6.08 -24.65 -3.31
C GLY A 534 -5.74 -24.27 -4.76
N GLY A 535 -5.46 -22.98 -5.03
CA GLY A 535 -5.01 -22.53 -6.35
C GLY A 535 -3.65 -23.12 -6.75
N CYS A 536 -3.51 -23.50 -8.01
CA CYS A 536 -2.28 -24.03 -8.57
C CYS A 536 -2.13 -23.53 -10.02
N LEU A 537 -1.22 -22.57 -10.23
CA LEU A 537 -0.93 -22.08 -11.58
C LEU A 537 -0.27 -23.20 -12.41
N PRO A 538 -0.84 -23.61 -13.55
CA PRO A 538 -0.21 -24.58 -14.43
C PRO A 538 0.96 -23.96 -15.22
N ALA A 539 1.88 -24.80 -15.67
CA ALA A 539 2.78 -24.45 -16.75
C ALA A 539 2.15 -24.72 -18.11
N LEU A 540 2.58 -23.99 -19.14
CA LEU A 540 2.11 -24.21 -20.51
C LEU A 540 2.37 -25.65 -20.97
N SER A 541 3.56 -26.20 -20.69
CA SER A 541 3.86 -27.60 -21.06
C SER A 541 2.94 -28.60 -20.37
N ARG A 542 2.53 -28.33 -19.12
CA ARG A 542 1.62 -29.19 -18.35
C ARG A 542 0.22 -29.22 -18.95
N ILE A 543 -0.27 -28.07 -19.43
CA ILE A 543 -1.55 -27.98 -20.14
C ILE A 543 -1.48 -28.77 -21.45
N ILE A 544 -0.41 -28.59 -22.23
CA ILE A 544 -0.23 -29.29 -23.50
C ILE A 544 -0.11 -30.81 -23.28
N SER A 545 0.66 -31.25 -22.27
CA SER A 545 0.83 -32.68 -22.00
C SER A 545 -0.44 -33.33 -21.47
N GLY A 546 -1.18 -32.65 -20.60
CA GLY A 546 -2.49 -33.14 -20.10
C GLY A 546 -3.52 -33.25 -21.22
N MET A 547 -3.58 -32.24 -22.10
CA MET A 547 -4.40 -32.27 -23.31
C MET A 547 -4.05 -33.47 -24.19
N ALA A 548 -2.76 -33.66 -24.50
CA ALA A 548 -2.30 -34.73 -25.40
C ALA A 548 -2.53 -36.13 -24.82
N ALA A 549 -2.45 -36.28 -23.49
CA ALA A 549 -2.69 -37.55 -22.82
C ALA A 549 -4.17 -37.94 -22.74
N ALA A 550 -5.07 -36.97 -22.70
CA ALA A 550 -6.47 -37.19 -22.35
C ALA A 550 -7.48 -36.92 -23.48
N SER A 551 -7.03 -36.42 -24.64
CA SER A 551 -7.91 -35.97 -25.72
C SER A 551 -7.28 -36.17 -27.10
N ARG A 552 -8.09 -35.99 -28.16
CA ARG A 552 -7.61 -35.96 -29.55
C ARG A 552 -7.33 -34.53 -30.02
N LEU A 553 -7.40 -33.56 -29.13
CA LEU A 553 -7.25 -32.16 -29.45
C LEU A 553 -5.80 -31.82 -29.83
N CYS A 554 -5.67 -30.82 -30.70
CA CYS A 554 -4.41 -30.24 -31.13
C CYS A 554 -4.49 -28.72 -30.94
N VAL A 555 -3.37 -28.13 -30.57
CA VAL A 555 -3.23 -26.68 -30.49
C VAL A 555 -3.28 -26.09 -31.90
N VAL A 556 -4.19 -25.16 -32.14
CA VAL A 556 -4.29 -24.42 -33.41
C VAL A 556 -3.87 -22.96 -33.27
N HIS A 557 -3.88 -22.42 -32.05
CA HIS A 557 -3.47 -21.05 -31.76
C HIS A 557 -3.05 -20.90 -30.30
N VAL A 558 -1.99 -20.12 -30.03
CA VAL A 558 -1.54 -19.71 -28.69
C VAL A 558 -1.20 -18.22 -28.71
N GLU A 559 -1.67 -17.47 -27.72
CA GLU A 559 -1.25 -16.08 -27.49
C GLU A 559 -1.05 -15.82 -26.00
N GLU A 560 0.00 -15.08 -25.67
CA GLU A 560 0.34 -14.63 -24.32
C GLU A 560 -0.15 -13.19 -24.17
N ILE A 561 -1.00 -12.93 -23.18
CA ILE A 561 -1.64 -11.64 -22.90
C ILE A 561 -1.31 -11.09 -21.51
N GLY A 562 -0.35 -11.68 -20.78
CA GLY A 562 -0.10 -11.41 -19.37
C GLY A 562 0.26 -9.96 -19.07
N ILE A 563 0.86 -9.22 -20.01
CA ILE A 563 1.13 -7.79 -19.81
C ILE A 563 -0.15 -6.95 -19.64
N HIS A 564 -1.27 -7.38 -20.25
CA HIS A 564 -2.57 -6.73 -20.06
C HIS A 564 -3.13 -7.00 -18.64
N TYR A 565 -2.71 -8.09 -17.99
CA TYR A 565 -3.12 -8.39 -16.63
C TYR A 565 -2.48 -7.42 -15.64
N TYR A 566 -1.24 -6.97 -15.90
CA TYR A 566 -0.65 -5.88 -15.12
C TYR A 566 -1.57 -4.64 -15.13
N GLN A 567 -1.99 -4.18 -16.31
CA GLN A 567 -2.89 -3.02 -16.44
C GLN A 567 -4.25 -3.26 -15.77
N THR A 568 -4.82 -4.45 -15.95
CA THR A 568 -6.07 -4.88 -15.30
C THR A 568 -5.97 -4.73 -13.77
N LEU A 569 -4.90 -5.25 -13.16
CA LEU A 569 -4.66 -5.19 -11.71
C LEU A 569 -4.40 -3.76 -11.23
N ARG A 570 -3.78 -2.90 -12.05
CA ARG A 570 -3.64 -1.46 -11.73
C ARG A 570 -5.01 -0.78 -11.68
N CYS A 571 -5.89 -1.06 -12.63
CA CYS A 571 -7.25 -0.52 -12.66
C CYS A 571 -8.04 -0.97 -11.41
N TRP A 572 -8.03 -2.28 -11.12
CA TRP A 572 -8.71 -2.82 -9.93
C TRP A 572 -8.19 -2.20 -8.64
N ARG A 573 -6.87 -2.11 -8.46
CA ARG A 573 -6.27 -1.46 -7.28
C ARG A 573 -6.71 -0.01 -7.13
N ASN A 574 -6.69 0.75 -8.23
CA ASN A 574 -7.07 2.16 -8.22
C ASN A 574 -8.55 2.33 -7.82
N ASN A 575 -9.44 1.53 -8.41
CA ASN A 575 -10.87 1.55 -8.09
C ASN A 575 -11.11 1.14 -6.63
N PHE A 576 -10.47 0.06 -6.17
CA PHE A 576 -10.56 -0.43 -4.80
C PHE A 576 -10.15 0.63 -3.78
N LEU A 577 -9.00 1.29 -3.98
CA LEU A 577 -8.51 2.33 -3.07
C LEU A 577 -9.35 3.61 -3.13
N LYS A 578 -9.88 3.97 -4.30
CA LYS A 578 -10.82 5.09 -4.47
C LYS A 578 -12.11 4.85 -3.67
N ASN A 579 -12.60 3.60 -3.65
CA ASN A 579 -13.83 3.19 -2.96
C ASN A 579 -13.59 2.69 -1.52
N LYS A 580 -12.39 2.89 -0.95
CA LYS A 580 -12.02 2.42 0.40
C LYS A 580 -13.02 2.77 1.51
N ARG A 581 -13.68 3.94 1.44
CA ARG A 581 -14.71 4.32 2.42
C ARG A 581 -15.97 3.46 2.32
N GLN A 582 -16.41 3.13 1.11
CA GLN A 582 -17.57 2.28 0.87
C GLN A 582 -17.26 0.84 1.28
N ILE A 583 -16.05 0.34 0.97
CA ILE A 583 -15.58 -0.98 1.40
C ILE A 583 -15.63 -1.12 2.93
N ARG A 584 -15.21 -0.09 3.68
CA ARG A 584 -15.34 -0.09 5.15
C ARG A 584 -16.79 -0.08 5.62
N ALA A 585 -17.68 0.62 4.91
CA ALA A 585 -19.10 0.66 5.23
C ALA A 585 -19.78 -0.71 5.03
N LEU A 586 -19.26 -1.55 4.12
CA LEU A 586 -19.69 -2.95 3.94
C LEU A 586 -19.18 -3.88 5.06
N GLY A 587 -18.42 -3.38 6.04
CA GLY A 587 -17.92 -4.17 7.17
C GLY A 587 -16.51 -4.74 6.99
N PHE A 588 -15.82 -4.44 5.88
CA PHE A 588 -14.45 -4.88 5.67
C PHE A 588 -13.44 -3.98 6.38
N ASP A 589 -12.64 -4.56 7.27
CA ASP A 589 -11.69 -3.83 8.09
C ASP A 589 -10.42 -3.39 7.34
N ASP A 590 -9.56 -2.65 8.02
CA ASP A 590 -8.29 -2.19 7.45
C ASP A 590 -7.30 -3.32 7.18
N LYS A 591 -7.43 -4.46 7.85
CA LYS A 591 -6.59 -5.63 7.61
C LYS A 591 -6.95 -6.24 6.26
N PHE A 592 -8.24 -6.44 6.00
CA PHE A 592 -8.77 -6.89 4.73
C PHE A 592 -8.33 -5.98 3.57
N ILE A 593 -8.49 -4.67 3.73
CA ILE A 593 -8.08 -3.70 2.71
C ILE A 593 -6.59 -3.79 2.40
N ARG A 594 -5.72 -3.94 3.41
CA ARG A 594 -4.27 -4.13 3.19
C ARG A 594 -3.95 -5.48 2.57
N THR A 595 -4.68 -6.54 2.90
CA THR A 595 -4.53 -7.84 2.23
C THR A 595 -4.83 -7.75 0.73
N TRP A 596 -5.90 -7.04 0.35
CA TRP A 596 -6.25 -6.82 -1.06
C TRP A 596 -5.29 -5.87 -1.78
N GLU A 597 -4.85 -4.80 -1.12
CA GLU A 597 -3.82 -3.92 -1.68
C GLU A 597 -2.51 -4.69 -1.96
N TYR A 598 -2.11 -5.58 -1.04
CA TYR A 598 -0.97 -6.46 -1.22
C TYR A 598 -1.16 -7.42 -2.40
N TYR A 599 -2.34 -8.05 -2.49
CA TYR A 599 -2.70 -8.93 -3.58
C TYR A 599 -2.56 -8.26 -4.95
N PHE A 600 -3.13 -7.06 -5.12
CA PHE A 600 -3.06 -6.36 -6.41
C PHE A 600 -1.62 -6.02 -6.80
N ASP A 601 -0.82 -5.46 -5.89
CA ASP A 601 0.57 -5.09 -6.18
C ASP A 601 1.48 -6.31 -6.37
N TYR A 602 1.24 -7.39 -5.63
CA TYR A 602 1.97 -8.66 -5.75
C TYR A 602 1.76 -9.30 -7.12
N CYS A 603 0.50 -9.44 -7.55
CA CYS A 603 0.18 -9.98 -8.86
C CYS A 603 0.63 -9.03 -9.99
N ALA A 604 0.45 -7.72 -9.83
CA ALA A 604 0.86 -6.74 -10.83
C ALA A 604 2.37 -6.79 -11.08
N ALA A 605 3.18 -6.92 -10.01
CA ALA A 605 4.62 -7.13 -10.14
C ALA A 605 4.91 -8.41 -10.94
N GLY A 606 4.24 -9.51 -10.58
CA GLY A 606 4.41 -10.81 -11.24
C GLY A 606 4.20 -10.75 -12.75
N PHE A 607 3.13 -10.11 -13.22
CA PHE A 607 2.87 -9.95 -14.65
C PHE A 607 3.83 -8.96 -15.32
N LYS A 608 4.10 -7.81 -14.68
CA LYS A 608 5.00 -6.78 -15.24
C LYS A 608 6.42 -7.29 -15.43
N THR A 609 6.87 -8.23 -14.60
CA THR A 609 8.20 -8.85 -14.70
C THR A 609 8.18 -10.19 -15.41
N HIS A 610 7.07 -10.58 -16.06
CA HIS A 610 6.89 -11.88 -16.73
C HIS A 610 7.23 -13.08 -15.82
N THR A 611 7.04 -12.90 -14.51
CA THR A 611 7.19 -13.94 -13.50
C THR A 611 5.98 -14.89 -13.49
N VAL A 612 4.84 -14.42 -14.02
CA VAL A 612 3.69 -15.22 -14.44
C VAL A 612 3.23 -14.69 -15.80
N GLY A 613 2.54 -15.53 -16.57
CA GLY A 613 1.91 -15.14 -17.84
C GLY A 613 0.40 -15.39 -17.81
N ASP A 614 -0.31 -15.02 -18.86
CA ASP A 614 -1.72 -15.39 -19.10
C ASP A 614 -1.87 -15.80 -20.56
N TYR A 615 -2.30 -17.04 -20.81
CA TYR A 615 -2.37 -17.58 -22.17
C TYR A 615 -3.81 -17.75 -22.62
N GLN A 616 -4.08 -17.39 -23.88
CA GLN A 616 -5.27 -17.83 -24.61
C GLN A 616 -4.89 -18.89 -25.65
N ILE A 617 -5.42 -20.11 -25.49
CA ILE A 617 -5.14 -21.25 -26.37
C ILE A 617 -6.43 -21.74 -27.01
N VAL A 618 -6.38 -21.95 -28.33
CA VAL A 618 -7.45 -22.59 -29.09
C VAL A 618 -7.01 -24.01 -29.45
N PHE A 619 -7.91 -24.96 -29.21
CA PHE A 619 -7.74 -26.36 -29.52
C PHE A 619 -8.83 -26.86 -30.46
N SER A 620 -8.46 -27.76 -31.36
CA SER A 620 -9.38 -28.43 -32.29
C SER A 620 -8.96 -29.88 -32.51
N ARG A 621 -9.89 -30.73 -32.94
CA ARG A 621 -9.52 -32.05 -33.48
C ARG A 621 -8.78 -31.91 -34.82
N PRO A 622 -7.88 -32.86 -35.15
CA PRO A 622 -7.25 -32.96 -36.46
C PRO A 622 -8.28 -33.04 -37.58
N GLY A 623 -8.04 -32.32 -38.68
CA GLY A 623 -8.89 -32.40 -39.87
C GLY A 623 -10.26 -31.72 -39.74
N ASN A 624 -10.41 -30.74 -38.84
CA ASN A 624 -11.65 -29.96 -38.69
C ASN A 624 -11.90 -29.00 -39.88
N VAL A 625 -12.24 -29.60 -41.02
CA VAL A 625 -12.51 -28.93 -42.29
C VAL A 625 -13.72 -28.00 -42.19
N ALA A 626 -14.73 -28.36 -41.41
CA ALA A 626 -15.92 -27.52 -41.21
C ALA A 626 -15.58 -26.15 -40.59
N THR A 627 -14.58 -26.10 -39.71
CA THR A 627 -14.17 -24.86 -39.04
C THR A 627 -13.06 -24.10 -39.78
N PHE A 628 -12.09 -24.81 -40.38
CA PHE A 628 -10.91 -24.18 -41.00
C PHE A 628 -10.95 -24.11 -42.54
N GLY A 629 -12.01 -24.61 -43.16
CA GLY A 629 -12.15 -24.68 -44.61
C GLY A 629 -11.63 -25.99 -45.20
N ASP A 630 -12.20 -26.38 -46.34
CA ASP A 630 -11.81 -27.59 -47.06
C ASP A 630 -10.56 -27.33 -47.90
N PRO A 631 -9.40 -27.94 -47.57
CA PRO A 631 -8.18 -27.73 -48.33
C PRO A 631 -8.26 -28.31 -49.76
N TYR A 632 -9.26 -29.16 -50.05
CA TYR A 632 -9.47 -29.80 -51.35
C TYR A 632 -10.50 -29.06 -52.21
N ASN A 633 -11.32 -28.20 -51.62
CA ASN A 633 -12.27 -27.36 -52.34
C ASN A 633 -11.86 -25.89 -52.20
N VAL A 634 -10.92 -25.47 -53.04
CA VAL A 634 -10.53 -24.07 -53.19
C VAL A 634 -11.64 -23.34 -53.97
N THR A 635 -12.75 -23.02 -53.32
CA THR A 635 -13.48 -21.82 -53.70
C THR A 635 -12.71 -20.65 -53.14
N VAL A 636 -11.98 -19.96 -54.02
CA VAL A 636 -11.29 -18.70 -53.74
C VAL A 636 -12.31 -17.69 -53.21
N SER A 637 -12.48 -17.60 -51.89
CA SER A 637 -13.12 -16.46 -51.27
C SER A 637 -12.08 -15.36 -51.17
N THR A 638 -12.10 -14.47 -52.15
CA THR A 638 -11.42 -13.18 -52.07
C THR A 638 -12.07 -12.33 -50.97
N ALA A 639 -11.22 -11.58 -50.26
CA ALA A 639 -11.50 -10.35 -49.50
C ALA A 639 -11.62 -10.41 -47.95
N HIS A 640 -10.59 -9.78 -47.36
CA HIS A 640 -10.46 -8.96 -46.14
C HIS A 640 -10.39 -9.57 -44.75
#